data_AF-A0A1L7XLU6-F1
#
_entry.id   AF-A0A1L7XLU6-F1
#
_cell.length_a   1.000
_cell.length_b   1.000
_cell.length_c   1.000
_cell.angle_alpha   90.00
_cell.angle_beta   90.00
_cell.angle_gamma   90.00
#
_symmetry.space_group_name_H-M   'P 1'
#
loop_
_entity.id
_entity.type
_entity.pdbx_description
1 polymer ?
#
loop_
_entity_poly.entity_id
_entity_poly.type
_entity_poly.pdbx_seq_one_letter_code
_entity_poly.pdbx_strand_id
1 'polypeptide(L)'
;MRLLEIKNRGEFKFTKNLVEDIPPYAILSHTWGEDDDEVTFQDLMQSAGENKTGYRKIQFCEKQAAKDGLKYIWIDTCCIDKSNSTELGEAIISMFHWYGKANKCYVYLPDVSAHGSEWKSAFRKSRWFTRGWTLQELIAPSSVEFFSKEGEQLGDKISLGQEIYEITGVPIGALQGEPLSLFSISERVSWARNRETKRAEDGAYSLTGIFGIYMSPMYGEGKDGAFDDRTSTGQDEQTVFDLIPRDENTLKIARDELNSRRVKRDPDGNQFLRIGFRPRSKQPGLLVKFGRIFETNDIILRSGWSRQDQCSFDLNRETGELLLHDLSTRQNTQLIDFKTGAVQIRKYPRQCVVLLDREWILVMGYAEFHLKPRKAQDPEAFAEERLSFARQPIPNEYEGTYEEKYEGTLQQLRAADLESLASGYNTRMNTPFQPELGNEIRYTKLKYLGGGSQGSVYKVVDMHTGAHYACKIIQHKRIMGLGIAEKDFKLKIEAQVALLKHLHHDHILKYECSQGWDIDQEINIFQPLCEENFGQRIWNLKSQEERQAATKTMFHDITLGLHYIHTHDPIIIHRDLKPSNILYCRGKYLLGDFGIATTVDNSHSLAGTKYYMAPELWERGDQTTKVDIYGLGAAIIEGLGEFPDLALRPTAWRSWHHFLQNCVKGKSIAPMLADSPDKRPTADQIICTFFPDPLSLATWTQKKPTKLSPQITRPALRKGTNSKRPIVHTKVVKPGVPPQNRYRTRSQSVGALNQTLPNKRKRKTEERLTKMEMRRRIVAAERILGTGEAEAGAGTSNGYHDAKCPNAEGSCTGTGH
;
A
#
# COMPACT_ATOMS: atom_id res chain seq x y z
N MET A 1 -15.22 22.15 -2.66
CA MET A 1 -16.61 22.38 -3.13
C MET A 1 -16.84 23.85 -3.41
N ARG A 2 -17.72 24.18 -4.35
CA ARG A 2 -18.19 25.54 -4.62
C ARG A 2 -19.65 25.65 -4.16
N LEU A 3 -20.00 26.74 -3.49
CA LEU A 3 -21.35 27.01 -3.01
C LEU A 3 -21.94 28.22 -3.73
N LEU A 4 -23.27 28.29 -3.80
CA LEU A 4 -24.01 29.48 -4.17
C LEU A 4 -24.38 30.25 -2.90
N GLU A 5 -23.85 31.46 -2.77
CA GLU A 5 -24.26 32.42 -1.76
C GLU A 5 -25.56 33.08 -2.22
N ILE A 6 -26.61 32.97 -1.40
CA ILE A 6 -27.88 33.67 -1.59
C ILE A 6 -27.68 35.12 -1.15
N LYS A 7 -27.79 36.06 -2.10
CA LYS A 7 -27.84 37.49 -1.79
C LYS A 7 -29.28 37.98 -1.72
N ASN A 8 -29.49 39.29 -1.89
CA ASN A 8 -30.82 39.88 -1.94
C ASN A 8 -31.53 39.49 -3.24
N ARG A 9 -32.72 38.88 -3.14
CA ARG A 9 -33.69 38.61 -4.22
C ARG A 9 -33.10 38.02 -5.51
N GLY A 10 -32.81 36.72 -5.52
CA GLY A 10 -32.51 35.96 -6.74
C GLY A 10 -31.11 36.17 -7.33
N GLU A 11 -30.30 37.06 -6.75
CA GLU A 11 -28.89 37.17 -7.12
C GLU A 11 -28.06 36.11 -6.41
N PHE A 12 -27.34 35.32 -7.20
CA PHE A 12 -26.41 34.31 -6.70
C PHE A 12 -24.96 34.75 -6.91
N LYS A 13 -24.11 34.41 -5.94
CA LYS A 13 -22.66 34.54 -6.10
C LYS A 13 -21.98 33.23 -5.75
N PHE A 14 -21.13 32.74 -6.64
CA PHE A 14 -20.29 31.60 -6.33
C PHE A 14 -19.25 31.97 -5.27
N THR A 15 -19.08 31.08 -4.29
CA THR A 15 -17.92 31.13 -3.40
C THR A 15 -16.65 30.78 -4.17
N LYS A 16 -15.48 31.05 -3.57
CA LYS A 16 -14.25 30.38 -3.99
C LYS A 16 -14.38 28.86 -3.77
N ASN A 17 -13.51 28.07 -4.39
CA ASN A 17 -13.41 26.64 -4.08
C ASN A 17 -12.99 26.47 -2.61
N LEU A 18 -13.91 25.96 -1.79
CA LEU A 18 -13.70 25.72 -0.35
C LEU A 18 -13.14 24.31 -0.14
N VAL A 19 -12.08 24.20 0.67
CA VAL A 19 -11.41 22.93 1.02
C VAL A 19 -11.48 22.67 2.53
N GLU A 20 -11.28 23.72 3.33
CA GLU A 20 -11.45 23.76 4.78
C GLU A 20 -12.45 24.90 5.13
N ASP A 21 -12.99 24.92 6.35
CA ASP A 21 -13.93 25.94 6.85
C ASP A 21 -15.19 26.15 5.99
N ILE A 22 -15.86 25.05 5.61
CA ILE A 22 -17.11 25.10 4.84
C ILE A 22 -18.25 25.65 5.72
N PRO A 23 -18.93 26.75 5.32
CA PRO A 23 -20.02 27.32 6.10
C PRO A 23 -21.27 26.42 6.08
N PRO A 24 -22.20 26.56 7.04
CA PRO A 24 -23.49 25.87 6.99
C PRO A 24 -24.21 26.11 5.67
N TYR A 25 -24.72 25.04 5.05
CA TYR A 25 -25.35 25.08 3.73
C TYR A 25 -26.48 24.06 3.61
N ALA A 26 -27.44 24.37 2.73
CA ALA A 26 -28.43 23.42 2.25
C ALA A 26 -27.94 22.75 0.97
N ILE A 27 -28.37 21.51 0.74
CA ILE A 27 -28.08 20.74 -0.46
C ILE A 27 -29.38 20.32 -1.15
N LEU A 28 -29.46 20.47 -2.47
CA LEU A 28 -30.65 20.10 -3.23
C LEU A 28 -30.48 18.72 -3.87
N SER A 29 -31.31 17.77 -3.46
CA SER A 29 -31.51 16.51 -4.14
C SER A 29 -32.69 16.63 -5.10
N HIS A 30 -32.49 16.26 -6.36
CA HIS A 30 -33.52 16.40 -7.37
C HIS A 30 -33.31 15.45 -8.55
N THR A 31 -34.36 15.28 -9.35
CA THR A 31 -34.29 14.53 -10.60
C THR A 31 -34.05 15.48 -11.76
N TRP A 32 -33.08 15.16 -12.62
CA TRP A 32 -32.78 15.95 -13.82
C TRP A 32 -33.93 15.85 -14.84
N GLY A 33 -34.22 16.95 -15.52
CA GLY A 33 -35.07 17.00 -16.72
C GLY A 33 -34.30 16.64 -18.00
N GLU A 34 -34.79 17.09 -19.16
CA GLU A 34 -34.02 17.04 -20.40
C GLU A 34 -32.77 17.94 -20.29
N ASP A 35 -31.69 17.61 -21.02
CA ASP A 35 -30.39 18.28 -20.83
C ASP A 35 -30.45 19.80 -21.14
N ASP A 36 -31.34 20.21 -22.06
CA ASP A 36 -31.54 21.61 -22.44
C ASP A 36 -32.35 22.41 -21.40
N ASP A 37 -33.02 21.72 -20.47
CA ASP A 37 -33.90 22.30 -19.46
C ASP A 37 -33.18 22.60 -18.13
N GLU A 38 -31.99 22.04 -17.90
CA GLU A 38 -31.23 22.22 -16.66
C GLU A 38 -30.34 23.48 -16.69
N VAL A 39 -30.25 24.16 -15.56
CA VAL A 39 -29.37 25.32 -15.37
C VAL A 39 -27.97 24.82 -15.02
N THR A 40 -27.01 25.09 -15.90
CA THR A 40 -25.62 24.68 -15.74
C THR A 40 -24.79 25.76 -15.04
N PHE A 41 -23.56 25.40 -14.65
CA PHE A 41 -22.59 26.37 -14.12
C PHE A 41 -22.35 27.54 -15.09
N GLN A 42 -22.27 27.26 -16.40
CA GLN A 42 -22.04 28.28 -17.42
C GLN A 42 -23.25 29.22 -17.56
N ASP A 43 -24.47 28.70 -17.44
CA ASP A 43 -25.69 29.50 -17.50
C ASP A 43 -25.75 30.51 -16.35
N LEU A 44 -25.34 30.13 -15.14
CA LEU A 44 -25.27 31.05 -14.00
C LEU A 44 -24.10 32.05 -14.12
N MET A 45 -22.95 31.64 -14.68
CA MET A 45 -21.84 32.55 -14.95
C MET A 45 -22.20 33.65 -15.97
N GLN A 46 -23.06 33.31 -16.94
CA GLN A 46 -23.48 34.21 -18.01
C GLN A 46 -24.84 34.88 -17.75
N SER A 47 -25.46 34.63 -16.58
CA SER A 47 -26.83 35.09 -16.26
C SER A 47 -27.87 34.70 -17.32
N ALA A 48 -27.71 33.53 -17.94
CA ALA A 48 -28.53 33.02 -19.05
C ALA A 48 -29.51 31.90 -18.63
N GLY A 49 -29.56 31.56 -17.35
CA GLY A 49 -30.34 30.42 -16.83
C GLY A 49 -31.81 30.68 -16.51
N GLU A 50 -32.26 31.93 -16.43
CA GLU A 50 -33.60 32.28 -15.91
C GLU A 50 -34.77 31.76 -16.76
N ASN A 51 -34.54 31.56 -18.06
CA ASN A 51 -35.55 31.06 -19.00
C ASN A 51 -35.67 29.53 -18.99
N LYS A 52 -34.78 28.82 -18.29
CA LYS A 52 -34.79 27.35 -18.24
C LYS A 52 -35.74 26.84 -17.16
N THR A 53 -36.43 25.73 -17.45
CA THR A 53 -37.39 25.14 -16.51
C THR A 53 -36.73 24.68 -15.20
N GLY A 54 -35.46 24.24 -15.26
CA GLY A 54 -34.63 23.88 -14.10
C GLY A 54 -34.36 25.03 -13.13
N TYR A 55 -34.50 26.30 -13.55
CA TYR A 55 -34.31 27.47 -12.68
C TYR A 55 -35.29 27.51 -11.52
N ARG A 56 -36.50 26.96 -11.70
CA ARG A 56 -37.51 26.86 -10.63
C ARG A 56 -37.02 26.07 -9.42
N LYS A 57 -36.18 25.05 -9.62
CA LYS A 57 -35.62 24.23 -8.54
C LYS A 57 -34.62 25.05 -7.71
N ILE A 58 -33.84 25.91 -8.37
CA ILE A 58 -32.91 26.83 -7.72
C ILE A 58 -33.69 27.85 -6.89
N GLN A 59 -34.73 28.46 -7.45
CA GLN A 59 -35.59 29.41 -6.72
C GLN A 59 -36.30 28.77 -5.53
N PHE A 60 -36.77 27.52 -5.68
CA PHE A 60 -37.33 26.76 -4.57
C PHE A 60 -36.27 26.58 -3.46
N CYS A 61 -35.08 26.08 -3.81
CA CYS A 61 -34.00 25.83 -2.86
C CYS A 61 -33.56 27.13 -2.16
N GLU A 62 -33.44 28.24 -2.90
CA GLU A 62 -33.14 29.57 -2.36
C GLU A 62 -34.18 29.98 -1.30
N LYS A 63 -35.48 29.93 -1.64
CA LYS A 63 -36.56 30.32 -0.74
C LYS A 63 -36.61 29.44 0.50
N GLN A 64 -36.40 28.13 0.35
CA GLN A 64 -36.44 27.21 1.46
C GLN A 64 -35.21 27.36 2.37
N ALA A 65 -34.00 27.46 1.80
CA ALA A 65 -32.79 27.75 2.57
C ALA A 65 -32.90 29.06 3.35
N ALA A 66 -33.48 30.10 2.76
CA ALA A 66 -33.71 31.37 3.44
C ALA A 66 -34.67 31.25 4.63
N LYS A 67 -35.75 30.45 4.51
CA LYS A 67 -36.66 30.13 5.64
C LYS A 67 -35.93 29.42 6.77
N ASP A 68 -35.01 28.53 6.43
CA ASP A 68 -34.23 27.75 7.40
C ASP A 68 -32.97 28.49 7.90
N GLY A 69 -32.80 29.76 7.54
CA GLY A 69 -31.70 30.61 8.01
C GLY A 69 -30.33 30.28 7.37
N LEU A 70 -30.30 29.56 6.26
CA LEU A 70 -29.09 29.16 5.54
C LEU A 70 -28.79 30.15 4.41
N LYS A 71 -27.54 30.63 4.36
CA LYS A 71 -27.07 31.61 3.36
C LYS A 71 -26.46 30.95 2.12
N TYR A 72 -26.13 29.67 2.21
CA TYR A 72 -25.41 28.95 1.16
C TYR A 72 -26.21 27.73 0.72
N ILE A 73 -26.26 27.50 -0.59
CA ILE A 73 -26.86 26.32 -1.18
C ILE A 73 -25.87 25.61 -2.12
N TRP A 74 -26.01 24.30 -2.23
CA TRP A 74 -25.30 23.47 -3.18
C TRP A 74 -26.29 22.72 -4.07
N ILE A 75 -26.03 22.76 -5.38
CA ILE A 75 -26.82 22.09 -6.41
C ILE A 75 -25.84 21.54 -7.46
N ASP A 76 -25.87 20.24 -7.72
CA ASP A 76 -24.92 19.54 -8.60
C ASP A 76 -24.93 20.04 -10.05
N THR A 77 -26.09 20.50 -10.56
CA THR A 77 -26.22 21.00 -11.93
C THR A 77 -25.43 22.28 -12.18
N CYS A 78 -25.35 23.17 -11.19
CA CYS A 78 -24.79 24.50 -11.36
C CYS A 78 -23.62 24.84 -10.42
N CYS A 79 -23.36 24.06 -9.36
CA CYS A 79 -22.20 24.25 -8.48
C CYS A 79 -20.97 23.45 -8.93
N ILE A 80 -21.12 22.56 -9.92
CA ILE A 80 -20.04 21.80 -10.53
C ILE A 80 -19.87 22.28 -11.97
N ASP A 81 -18.66 22.69 -12.34
CA ASP A 81 -18.32 22.89 -13.74
C ASP A 81 -18.14 21.54 -14.45
N LYS A 82 -19.24 21.02 -15.00
CA LYS A 82 -19.27 19.73 -15.72
C LYS A 82 -18.40 19.73 -16.99
N SER A 83 -18.00 20.89 -17.51
CA SER A 83 -17.07 20.98 -18.64
C SER A 83 -15.61 20.71 -18.23
N ASN A 84 -15.30 20.85 -16.95
CA ASN A 84 -14.00 20.55 -16.38
C ASN A 84 -14.00 19.12 -15.82
N SER A 85 -13.42 18.18 -16.57
CA SER A 85 -13.37 16.76 -16.20
C SER A 85 -12.65 16.48 -14.87
N THR A 86 -11.72 17.34 -14.46
CA THR A 86 -11.04 17.22 -13.16
C THR A 86 -11.97 17.64 -12.02
N GLU A 87 -12.68 18.75 -12.18
CA GLU A 87 -13.66 19.23 -11.18
C GLU A 87 -14.83 18.25 -11.06
N LEU A 88 -15.36 17.75 -12.18
CA LEU A 88 -16.40 16.74 -12.21
C LEU A 88 -15.97 15.44 -11.49
N GLY A 89 -14.74 14.99 -11.74
CA GLY A 89 -14.18 13.80 -11.08
C GLY A 89 -14.02 13.96 -9.57
N GLU A 90 -13.48 15.10 -9.12
CA GLU A 90 -13.34 15.40 -7.69
C GLU A 90 -14.71 15.56 -7.00
N ALA A 91 -15.70 16.11 -7.71
CA ALA A 91 -17.06 16.26 -7.20
C ALA A 91 -17.75 14.91 -6.99
N ILE A 92 -17.68 14.01 -7.97
CA ILE A 92 -18.25 12.65 -7.89
C ILE A 92 -17.72 11.91 -6.65
N ILE A 93 -16.42 12.01 -6.36
CA ILE A 93 -15.79 11.32 -5.23
C ILE A 93 -16.19 11.96 -3.88
N SER A 94 -16.56 13.25 -3.90
CA SER A 94 -16.83 14.01 -2.69
C SER A 94 -18.32 14.13 -2.35
N MET A 95 -19.22 13.78 -3.28
CA MET A 95 -20.67 14.00 -3.16
C MET A 95 -21.26 13.39 -1.90
N PHE A 96 -20.99 12.12 -1.59
CA PHE A 96 -21.51 11.49 -0.37
C PHE A 96 -21.16 12.27 0.90
N HIS A 97 -19.91 12.76 0.97
CA HIS A 97 -19.45 13.56 2.10
C HIS A 97 -20.07 14.96 2.13
N TRP A 98 -20.31 15.57 0.97
CA TRP A 98 -21.03 16.84 0.90
C TRP A 98 -22.48 16.66 1.38
N TYR A 99 -23.19 15.65 0.89
CA TYR A 99 -24.52 15.30 1.40
C TYR A 99 -24.52 15.02 2.90
N GLY A 100 -23.55 14.25 3.41
CA GLY A 100 -23.44 13.95 4.85
C GLY A 100 -23.11 15.14 5.74
N LYS A 101 -22.47 16.19 5.20
CA LYS A 101 -22.14 17.42 5.95
C LYS A 101 -23.15 18.55 5.76
N ALA A 102 -24.13 18.41 4.88
CA ALA A 102 -25.15 19.43 4.67
C ALA A 102 -26.03 19.56 5.92
N ASN A 103 -26.41 20.80 6.27
CA ASN A 103 -27.32 21.04 7.39
C ASN A 103 -28.74 20.57 7.07
N LYS A 104 -29.15 20.73 5.81
CA LYS A 104 -30.46 20.33 5.29
C LYS A 104 -30.29 19.78 3.87
N CYS A 105 -30.90 18.62 3.60
CA CYS A 105 -31.08 18.10 2.25
C CYS A 105 -32.55 18.27 1.84
N TYR A 106 -32.79 19.11 0.83
CA TYR A 106 -34.13 19.29 0.28
C TYR A 106 -34.31 18.38 -0.93
N VAL A 107 -35.30 17.50 -0.89
CA VAL A 107 -35.69 16.63 -1.99
C VAL A 107 -36.87 17.26 -2.71
N TYR A 108 -36.64 17.77 -3.92
CA TYR A 108 -37.69 18.38 -4.74
C TYR A 108 -38.27 17.36 -5.73
N LEU A 109 -39.56 17.06 -5.59
CA LEU A 109 -40.27 16.02 -6.35
C LEU A 109 -41.23 16.65 -7.40
N PRO A 110 -40.76 16.93 -8.62
CA PRO A 110 -41.58 17.58 -9.64
C PRO A 110 -42.74 16.71 -10.18
N ASP A 111 -42.77 15.41 -9.89
CA ASP A 111 -43.84 14.46 -10.23
C ASP A 111 -44.87 14.23 -9.12
N VAL A 112 -44.72 14.88 -7.96
CA VAL A 112 -45.64 14.76 -6.83
C VAL A 112 -46.30 16.11 -6.57
N SER A 113 -47.64 16.14 -6.52
CA SER A 113 -48.42 17.33 -6.18
C SER A 113 -49.02 17.18 -4.78
N ALA A 114 -48.92 18.22 -3.95
CA ALA A 114 -49.48 18.22 -2.60
C ALA A 114 -51.01 18.40 -2.59
N HIS A 115 -51.59 18.92 -3.68
CA HIS A 115 -53.01 19.27 -3.77
C HIS A 115 -53.93 18.11 -4.17
N GLY A 116 -53.42 16.87 -4.24
CA GLY A 116 -54.20 15.66 -4.54
C GLY A 116 -54.44 14.80 -3.29
N SER A 117 -55.63 14.19 -3.19
CA SER A 117 -55.99 13.25 -2.10
C SER A 117 -55.11 11.99 -2.06
N GLU A 118 -54.35 11.71 -3.12
CA GLU A 118 -53.47 10.54 -3.24
C GLU A 118 -51.97 10.89 -3.35
N TRP A 119 -51.52 12.03 -2.82
CA TRP A 119 -50.11 12.43 -2.93
C TRP A 119 -49.12 11.37 -2.40
N LYS A 120 -49.50 10.57 -1.39
CA LYS A 120 -48.71 9.42 -0.90
C LYS A 120 -48.55 8.31 -1.95
N SER A 121 -49.54 8.11 -2.81
CA SER A 121 -49.46 7.17 -3.93
C SER A 121 -48.49 7.69 -5.00
N ALA A 122 -48.59 8.99 -5.33
CA ALA A 122 -47.65 9.65 -6.23
C ALA A 122 -46.22 9.66 -5.68
N PHE A 123 -46.04 9.88 -4.37
CA PHE A 123 -44.76 9.80 -3.68
C PHE A 123 -44.11 8.42 -3.84
N ARG A 124 -44.85 7.34 -3.58
CA ARG A 124 -44.37 5.95 -3.76
C ARG A 124 -43.93 5.63 -5.19
N LYS A 125 -44.53 6.30 -6.17
CA LYS A 125 -44.23 6.13 -7.61
C LYS A 125 -43.28 7.19 -8.15
N SER A 126 -42.77 8.09 -7.30
CA SER A 126 -41.91 9.17 -7.76
C SER A 126 -40.64 8.58 -8.36
N ARG A 127 -40.26 9.12 -9.53
CA ARG A 127 -39.03 8.72 -10.21
C ARG A 127 -37.78 9.03 -9.38
N TRP A 128 -37.88 9.86 -8.34
CA TRP A 128 -36.74 10.11 -7.45
C TRP A 128 -36.24 8.82 -6.78
N PHE A 129 -37.14 7.89 -6.43
CA PHE A 129 -36.76 6.62 -5.83
C PHE A 129 -36.11 5.63 -6.80
N THR A 130 -36.28 5.85 -8.11
CA THR A 130 -35.72 4.98 -9.15
C THR A 130 -34.39 5.48 -9.69
N ARG A 131 -33.80 6.57 -9.18
CA ARG A 131 -32.49 7.07 -9.65
C ARG A 131 -31.34 6.54 -8.80
N GLY A 132 -30.21 6.17 -9.43
CA GLY A 132 -29.05 5.64 -8.71
C GLY A 132 -28.49 6.60 -7.66
N TRP A 133 -28.16 7.84 -8.07
CA TRP A 133 -27.52 8.84 -7.19
C TRP A 133 -28.35 9.20 -5.96
N THR A 134 -29.68 9.26 -6.07
CA THR A 134 -30.57 9.67 -4.97
C THR A 134 -30.51 8.72 -3.78
N LEU A 135 -29.93 7.52 -3.91
CA LEU A 135 -29.68 6.63 -2.78
C LEU A 135 -28.67 7.22 -1.79
N GLN A 136 -27.57 7.81 -2.28
CA GLN A 136 -26.61 8.50 -1.42
C GLN A 136 -27.22 9.76 -0.81
N GLU A 137 -28.06 10.45 -1.58
CA GLU A 137 -28.73 11.69 -1.17
C GLU A 137 -29.79 11.43 -0.09
N LEU A 138 -30.31 10.20 0.00
CA LEU A 138 -31.18 9.72 1.06
C LEU A 138 -30.40 9.32 2.32
N ILE A 139 -29.33 8.54 2.14
CA ILE A 139 -28.62 7.88 3.24
C ILE A 139 -27.65 8.84 3.93
N ALA A 140 -26.84 9.59 3.17
CA ALA A 140 -25.73 10.35 3.73
C ALA A 140 -26.18 11.51 4.64
N PRO A 141 -27.15 12.36 4.28
CA PRO A 141 -27.52 13.50 5.11
C PRO A 141 -28.21 13.06 6.40
N SER A 142 -27.93 13.75 7.50
CA SER A 142 -28.67 13.56 8.76
C SER A 142 -30.12 14.08 8.69
N SER A 143 -30.39 15.09 7.85
CA SER A 143 -31.71 15.69 7.65
C SER A 143 -32.08 15.67 6.17
N VAL A 144 -33.19 15.01 5.81
CA VAL A 144 -33.75 14.95 4.45
C VAL A 144 -35.23 15.29 4.51
N GLU A 145 -35.65 16.30 3.76
CA GLU A 145 -37.02 16.83 3.73
C GLU A 145 -37.58 16.77 2.30
N PHE A 146 -38.78 16.24 2.14
CA PHE A 146 -39.42 16.01 0.85
C PHE A 146 -40.44 17.10 0.52
N PHE A 147 -40.35 17.64 -0.69
CA PHE A 147 -41.20 18.73 -1.16
C PHE A 147 -41.88 18.40 -2.49
N SER A 148 -43.13 18.83 -2.64
CA SER A 148 -43.90 18.68 -3.88
C SER A 148 -43.40 19.60 -4.99
N LYS A 149 -43.96 19.45 -6.20
CA LYS A 149 -43.73 20.36 -7.34
C LYS A 149 -44.19 21.81 -7.08
N GLU A 150 -45.04 22.03 -6.08
CA GLU A 150 -45.46 23.36 -5.65
C GLU A 150 -44.53 23.95 -4.57
N GLY A 151 -43.58 23.16 -4.06
CA GLY A 151 -42.68 23.55 -2.97
C GLY A 151 -43.29 23.39 -1.58
N GLU A 152 -44.36 22.61 -1.44
CA GLU A 152 -44.98 22.29 -0.15
C GLU A 152 -44.30 21.07 0.48
N GLN A 153 -44.08 21.11 1.80
CA GLN A 153 -43.42 20.03 2.52
C GLN A 153 -44.39 18.83 2.68
N LEU A 154 -43.96 17.67 2.21
CA LEU A 154 -44.71 16.41 2.29
C LEU A 154 -44.37 15.62 3.56
N GLY A 155 -43.14 15.77 4.05
CA GLY A 155 -42.61 15.10 5.23
C GLY A 155 -41.08 15.08 5.23
N ASP A 156 -40.50 14.30 6.13
CA ASP A 156 -39.05 14.12 6.26
C ASP A 156 -38.69 12.63 6.33
N LYS A 157 -37.39 12.33 6.29
CA LYS A 157 -36.87 10.95 6.32
C LYS A 157 -37.28 10.16 7.57
N ILE A 158 -37.64 10.81 8.67
CA ILE A 158 -38.07 10.16 9.91
C ILE A 158 -39.57 9.86 9.85
N SER A 159 -40.39 10.89 9.59
CA SER A 159 -41.85 10.81 9.50
C SER A 159 -42.36 9.93 8.37
N LEU A 160 -41.62 9.84 7.26
CA LEU A 160 -41.91 8.97 6.11
C LEU A 160 -41.07 7.68 6.11
N GLY A 161 -40.39 7.36 7.23
CA GLY A 161 -39.42 6.26 7.29
C GLY A 161 -40.00 4.90 6.89
N GLN A 162 -41.26 4.63 7.25
CA GLN A 162 -41.94 3.39 6.89
C GLN A 162 -42.24 3.33 5.39
N GLU A 163 -42.79 4.40 4.80
CA GLU A 163 -43.00 4.48 3.36
C GLU A 163 -41.67 4.36 2.58
N ILE A 164 -40.59 4.98 3.06
CA ILE A 164 -39.27 4.90 2.42
C ILE A 164 -38.70 3.47 2.50
N TYR A 165 -38.84 2.80 3.64
CA TYR A 165 -38.43 1.40 3.79
C TYR A 165 -39.19 0.49 2.82
N GLU A 166 -40.50 0.65 2.70
CA GLU A 166 -41.34 -0.12 1.76
C GLU A 166 -40.92 0.08 0.29
N ILE A 167 -40.55 1.30 -0.09
CA ILE A 167 -40.15 1.61 -1.47
C ILE A 167 -38.73 1.13 -1.77
N THR A 168 -37.79 1.31 -0.84
CA THR A 168 -36.35 1.21 -1.11
C THR A 168 -35.69 -0.04 -0.53
N GLY A 169 -36.30 -0.68 0.45
CA GLY A 169 -35.70 -1.75 1.24
C GLY A 169 -34.59 -1.29 2.20
N VAL A 170 -34.34 0.02 2.33
CA VAL A 170 -33.33 0.56 3.25
C VAL A 170 -33.85 0.51 4.68
N PRO A 171 -33.23 -0.26 5.60
CA PRO A 171 -33.70 -0.40 6.98
C PRO A 171 -33.84 0.96 7.67
N ILE A 172 -34.84 1.08 8.54
CA ILE A 172 -35.11 2.32 9.30
C ILE A 172 -33.88 2.78 10.09
N GLY A 173 -33.10 1.84 10.67
CA GLY A 173 -31.85 2.17 11.37
C GLY A 173 -30.83 2.89 10.47
N ALA A 174 -30.68 2.45 9.22
CA ALA A 174 -29.82 3.11 8.24
C ALA A 174 -30.35 4.51 7.86
N LEU A 175 -31.68 4.67 7.73
CA LEU A 175 -32.31 5.98 7.49
C LEU A 175 -32.10 6.95 8.66
N GLN A 176 -32.06 6.42 9.89
CA GLN A 176 -31.87 7.18 11.14
C GLN A 176 -30.39 7.43 11.49
N GLY A 177 -29.44 7.00 10.64
CA GLY A 177 -28.02 7.32 10.77
C GLY A 177 -27.20 6.31 11.58
N GLU A 178 -27.67 5.08 11.76
CA GLU A 178 -26.81 4.01 12.28
C GLU A 178 -25.56 3.83 11.41
N PRO A 179 -24.39 3.50 12.00
CA PRO A 179 -23.18 3.25 11.23
C PRO A 179 -23.42 2.21 10.13
N LEU A 180 -23.15 2.58 8.88
CA LEU A 180 -23.36 1.69 7.72
C LEU A 180 -22.56 0.38 7.78
N SER A 181 -21.55 0.30 8.66
CA SER A 181 -20.79 -0.91 8.97
C SER A 181 -21.61 -1.99 9.68
N LEU A 182 -22.75 -1.65 10.29
CA LEU A 182 -23.66 -2.61 10.92
C LEU A 182 -24.49 -3.40 9.90
N PHE A 183 -24.62 -2.89 8.67
CA PHE A 183 -25.33 -3.55 7.58
C PHE A 183 -24.35 -4.32 6.70
N SER A 184 -24.72 -5.55 6.35
CA SER A 184 -23.92 -6.39 5.48
C SER A 184 -23.75 -5.75 4.11
N ILE A 185 -22.72 -6.19 3.40
CA ILE A 185 -22.47 -5.73 2.02
C ILE A 185 -23.65 -6.08 1.12
N SER A 186 -24.21 -7.30 1.27
CA SER A 186 -25.35 -7.78 0.49
C SER A 186 -26.59 -6.89 0.71
N GLU A 187 -26.89 -6.55 1.96
CA GLU A 187 -27.98 -5.63 2.29
C GLU A 187 -27.78 -4.26 1.64
N ARG A 188 -26.58 -3.68 1.75
CA ARG A 188 -26.27 -2.38 1.14
C ARG A 188 -26.35 -2.38 -0.39
N VAL A 189 -25.98 -3.49 -1.04
CA VAL A 189 -26.17 -3.65 -2.50
C VAL A 189 -27.65 -3.76 -2.85
N SER A 190 -28.45 -4.47 -2.05
CA SER A 190 -29.88 -4.66 -2.33
C SER A 190 -30.66 -3.33 -2.40
N TRP A 191 -30.22 -2.29 -1.68
CA TRP A 191 -30.83 -0.95 -1.69
C TRP A 191 -30.75 -0.24 -3.05
N ALA A 192 -29.88 -0.72 -3.94
CA ALA A 192 -29.69 -0.20 -5.28
C ALA A 192 -30.48 -0.96 -6.36
N ARG A 193 -31.11 -2.10 -6.03
CA ARG A 193 -31.66 -3.07 -7.00
C ARG A 193 -32.68 -2.48 -7.97
N ASN A 194 -33.52 -1.56 -7.50
CA ASN A 194 -34.61 -0.96 -8.29
C ASN A 194 -34.27 0.43 -8.83
N ARG A 195 -32.98 0.76 -8.96
CA ARG A 195 -32.51 2.09 -9.37
C ARG A 195 -31.81 2.05 -10.73
N GLU A 196 -32.03 3.10 -11.50
CA GLU A 196 -31.57 3.32 -12.87
C GLU A 196 -30.63 4.53 -12.95
N THR A 197 -29.70 4.48 -13.90
CA THR A 197 -28.74 5.57 -14.15
C THR A 197 -28.67 5.93 -15.63
N LYS A 198 -28.48 7.23 -15.93
CA LYS A 198 -28.38 7.73 -17.32
C LYS A 198 -27.11 7.24 -18.01
N ARG A 199 -25.99 7.15 -17.26
CA ARG A 199 -24.77 6.46 -17.69
C ARG A 199 -24.64 5.14 -16.93
N ALA A 200 -24.23 4.08 -17.60
CA ALA A 200 -24.13 2.75 -16.97
C ALA A 200 -23.11 2.76 -15.81
N GLU A 201 -22.05 3.55 -15.93
CA GLU A 201 -20.98 3.66 -14.94
C GLU A 201 -21.44 4.32 -13.62
N ASP A 202 -22.47 5.18 -13.70
CA ASP A 202 -23.03 5.86 -12.52
C ASP A 202 -23.70 4.87 -11.55
N GLY A 203 -24.08 3.67 -12.00
CA GLY A 203 -24.57 2.61 -11.12
C GLY A 203 -23.54 2.20 -10.07
N ALA A 204 -22.26 2.19 -10.45
CA ALA A 204 -21.16 1.92 -9.51
C ALA A 204 -20.75 3.17 -8.72
N TYR A 205 -20.65 4.33 -9.38
CA TYR A 205 -20.21 5.57 -8.72
C TYR A 205 -21.20 6.04 -7.65
N SER A 206 -22.50 5.84 -7.86
CA SER A 206 -23.56 6.12 -6.89
C SER A 206 -23.58 5.19 -5.67
N LEU A 207 -22.65 4.23 -5.52
CA LEU A 207 -22.53 3.40 -4.31
C LEU A 207 -21.24 3.63 -3.50
N THR A 208 -20.30 4.39 -4.05
CA THR A 208 -18.97 4.66 -3.44
C THR A 208 -19.04 5.10 -1.99
N GLY A 209 -19.85 6.11 -1.70
CA GLY A 209 -19.98 6.65 -0.35
C GLY A 209 -20.63 5.70 0.66
N ILE A 210 -21.60 4.90 0.22
CA ILE A 210 -22.33 3.93 1.07
C ILE A 210 -21.41 2.78 1.51
N PHE A 211 -20.42 2.44 0.69
CA PHE A 211 -19.40 1.46 1.03
C PHE A 211 -18.14 2.07 1.68
N GLY A 212 -18.06 3.40 1.80
CA GLY A 212 -16.89 4.09 2.37
C GLY A 212 -15.63 3.97 1.50
N ILE A 213 -15.79 3.97 0.17
CA ILE A 213 -14.72 3.75 -0.82
C ILE A 213 -14.65 4.90 -1.83
N TYR A 214 -13.46 5.14 -2.39
CA TYR A 214 -13.17 6.26 -3.30
C TYR A 214 -12.94 5.74 -4.73
N MET A 215 -13.58 6.33 -5.75
CA MET A 215 -13.39 5.94 -7.17
C MET A 215 -13.28 7.12 -8.15
N SER A 216 -12.19 7.11 -8.93
CA SER A 216 -11.98 7.73 -10.27
C SER A 216 -13.10 7.54 -11.32
N PRO A 217 -14.02 8.49 -11.62
CA PRO A 217 -14.92 8.32 -12.77
C PRO A 217 -14.17 8.32 -14.11
N MET A 218 -14.29 7.23 -14.87
CA MET A 218 -13.81 7.11 -16.26
C MET A 218 -14.99 6.86 -17.19
N TYR A 219 -15.56 7.94 -17.74
CA TYR A 219 -16.67 7.85 -18.67
C TYR A 219 -16.21 7.39 -20.07
N GLY A 220 -16.89 6.40 -20.66
CA GLY A 220 -16.57 5.86 -21.98
C GLY A 220 -16.00 4.43 -21.98
N GLU A 221 -16.01 3.74 -20.84
CA GLU A 221 -15.59 2.33 -20.72
C GLU A 221 -16.72 1.33 -21.07
N GLY A 222 -17.98 1.78 -21.17
CA GLY A 222 -19.16 0.93 -21.44
C GLY A 222 -19.59 0.11 -20.21
N LYS A 223 -20.84 -0.38 -20.18
CA LYS A 223 -21.36 -1.20 -19.06
C LYS A 223 -20.45 -2.41 -18.83
N ASP A 224 -20.03 -3.05 -19.92
CA ASP A 224 -19.04 -4.11 -19.88
C ASP A 224 -17.69 -3.56 -19.44
N GLY A 225 -16.98 -2.59 -20.05
CA GLY A 225 -15.67 -2.18 -19.49
C GLY A 225 -15.65 -1.63 -18.03
N ALA A 226 -16.79 -1.08 -17.56
CA ALA A 226 -17.00 -0.73 -16.16
C ALA A 226 -17.19 -1.96 -15.23
N PHE A 227 -17.70 -3.07 -15.77
CA PHE A 227 -18.01 -4.34 -15.09
C PHE A 227 -17.37 -5.61 -15.72
N ASP A 228 -16.40 -5.54 -16.66
CA ASP A 228 -16.07 -6.64 -17.60
C ASP A 228 -15.23 -7.67 -16.86
N ASP A 229 -15.97 -8.70 -16.49
CA ASP A 229 -15.59 -10.03 -16.06
C ASP A 229 -15.42 -10.91 -17.30
N ARG A 230 -14.22 -10.97 -17.86
CA ARG A 230 -13.85 -12.05 -18.79
C ARG A 230 -13.33 -13.27 -18.03
N THR A 231 -14.05 -13.81 -17.03
CA THR A 231 -13.67 -15.08 -16.39
C THR A 231 -14.82 -15.89 -15.77
N SER A 232 -15.95 -16.08 -16.45
CA SER A 232 -16.98 -17.05 -16.02
C SER A 232 -16.79 -18.43 -16.65
N THR A 233 -15.68 -19.12 -16.31
CA THR A 233 -15.63 -20.58 -16.20
C THR A 233 -14.60 -20.91 -15.11
N GLY A 234 -14.86 -21.88 -14.22
CA GLY A 234 -13.98 -22.27 -13.10
C GLY A 234 -12.56 -22.75 -13.45
N GLN A 235 -12.08 -22.53 -14.68
CA GLN A 235 -10.70 -22.74 -15.11
C GLN A 235 -9.83 -21.46 -15.01
N ASP A 236 -10.41 -20.27 -14.83
CA ASP A 236 -9.65 -19.00 -14.75
C ASP A 236 -9.00 -18.74 -13.39
N GLU A 237 -9.43 -19.44 -12.34
CA GLU A 237 -8.89 -19.28 -10.98
C GLU A 237 -7.45 -19.76 -10.84
N GLN A 238 -6.88 -20.46 -11.83
CA GLN A 238 -5.50 -20.98 -11.77
C GLN A 238 -4.53 -20.30 -12.74
N THR A 239 -5.00 -19.31 -13.49
CA THR A 239 -4.14 -18.54 -14.41
C THR A 239 -3.24 -17.59 -13.61
N VAL A 240 -1.97 -17.49 -14.00
CA VAL A 240 -1.03 -16.48 -13.49
C VAL A 240 -0.86 -15.35 -14.50
N PHE A 241 -0.68 -15.67 -15.78
CA PHE A 241 -0.61 -14.69 -16.87
C PHE A 241 -0.96 -15.31 -18.23
N ASP A 242 -1.40 -14.47 -19.15
CA ASP A 242 -1.60 -14.83 -20.56
C ASP A 242 -0.45 -14.27 -21.42
N LEU A 243 -0.06 -15.02 -22.45
CA LEU A 243 0.90 -14.63 -23.48
C LEU A 243 0.16 -14.44 -24.79
N ILE A 244 -0.03 -13.17 -25.15
CA ILE A 244 -0.73 -12.76 -26.36
C ILE A 244 0.32 -12.59 -27.48
N PRO A 245 0.18 -13.30 -28.61
CA PRO A 245 1.07 -13.11 -29.76
C PRO A 245 1.09 -11.67 -30.27
N ARG A 246 2.28 -11.15 -30.63
CA ARG A 246 2.41 -9.81 -31.25
C ARG A 246 2.95 -9.84 -32.68
N ASP A 247 3.44 -10.98 -33.12
CA ASP A 247 4.06 -11.17 -34.43
C ASP A 247 3.67 -12.52 -35.04
N GLU A 248 4.05 -12.75 -36.29
CA GLU A 248 3.77 -14.02 -36.97
C GLU A 248 4.46 -15.23 -36.31
N ASN A 249 5.61 -15.03 -35.68
CA ASN A 249 6.38 -16.11 -35.06
C ASN A 249 5.65 -16.64 -33.80
N THR A 250 5.14 -15.73 -32.98
CA THR A 250 4.34 -16.04 -31.79
C THR A 250 2.97 -16.58 -32.13
N LEU A 251 2.35 -16.11 -33.21
CA LEU A 251 1.10 -16.70 -33.73
C LEU A 251 1.31 -18.15 -34.19
N LYS A 252 2.43 -18.44 -34.86
CA LYS A 252 2.81 -19.82 -35.23
C LYS A 252 2.99 -20.71 -33.99
N ILE A 253 3.59 -20.18 -32.91
CA ILE A 253 3.74 -20.92 -31.64
C ILE A 253 2.37 -21.18 -31.01
N ALA A 254 1.47 -20.19 -30.96
CA ALA A 254 0.13 -20.33 -30.39
C ALA A 254 -0.79 -21.25 -31.22
N ARG A 255 -0.52 -21.41 -32.52
CA ARG A 255 -1.26 -22.31 -33.43
C ARG A 255 -0.73 -23.74 -33.44
N ASP A 256 0.43 -24.00 -32.84
CA ASP A 256 1.04 -25.32 -32.84
C ASP A 256 0.18 -26.33 -32.04
N GLU A 257 -0.15 -27.45 -32.65
CA GLU A 257 -0.91 -28.53 -32.02
C GLU A 257 -0.22 -29.07 -30.76
N LEU A 258 1.12 -29.05 -30.73
CA LEU A 258 1.90 -29.47 -29.56
C LEU A 258 1.71 -28.52 -28.35
N ASN A 259 1.25 -27.30 -28.59
CA ASN A 259 1.00 -26.29 -27.55
C ASN A 259 -0.49 -26.22 -27.15
N SER A 260 -1.36 -26.99 -27.82
CA SER A 260 -2.83 -26.99 -27.65
C SER A 260 -3.29 -27.05 -26.18
N ARG A 261 -2.53 -27.74 -25.32
CA ARG A 261 -2.80 -27.88 -23.88
C ARG A 261 -2.83 -26.57 -23.11
N ARG A 262 -2.22 -25.51 -23.63
CA ARG A 262 -2.17 -24.16 -23.03
C ARG A 262 -2.84 -23.10 -23.91
N VAL A 263 -3.36 -23.46 -25.07
CA VAL A 263 -3.98 -22.51 -26.01
C VAL A 263 -5.40 -22.19 -25.58
N LYS A 264 -5.74 -20.90 -25.61
CA LYS A 264 -7.10 -20.37 -25.44
C LYS A 264 -7.43 -19.44 -26.59
N ARG A 265 -8.72 -19.14 -26.76
CA ARG A 265 -9.23 -18.19 -27.75
C ARG A 265 -9.98 -17.07 -27.03
N ASP A 266 -9.78 -15.84 -27.48
CA ASP A 266 -10.61 -14.71 -27.05
C ASP A 266 -11.95 -14.69 -27.83
N PRO A 267 -12.91 -13.82 -27.47
CA PRO A 267 -14.20 -13.71 -28.17
C PRO A 267 -14.07 -13.37 -29.66
N ASP A 268 -12.99 -12.69 -30.04
CA ASP A 268 -12.67 -12.32 -31.42
C ASP A 268 -12.01 -13.49 -32.19
N GLY A 269 -11.80 -14.64 -31.52
CA GLY A 269 -11.22 -15.85 -32.08
C GLY A 269 -9.70 -15.88 -32.10
N ASN A 270 -9.02 -14.86 -31.55
CA ASN A 270 -7.56 -14.81 -31.50
C ASN A 270 -7.01 -15.81 -30.48
N GLN A 271 -5.99 -16.56 -30.90
CA GLN A 271 -5.35 -17.56 -30.05
C GLN A 271 -4.24 -16.96 -29.20
N PHE A 272 -4.20 -17.34 -27.92
CA PHE A 272 -3.15 -16.96 -26.97
C PHE A 272 -2.78 -18.14 -26.06
N LEU A 273 -1.63 -18.05 -25.39
CA LEU A 273 -1.16 -19.10 -24.48
C LEU A 273 -1.43 -18.69 -23.03
N ARG A 274 -2.09 -19.55 -22.28
CA ARG A 274 -2.42 -19.35 -20.88
C ARG A 274 -1.41 -20.05 -19.97
N ILE A 275 -0.79 -19.30 -19.08
CA ILE A 275 0.17 -19.81 -18.10
C ILE A 275 -0.43 -19.73 -16.71
N GLY A 276 -0.46 -20.86 -16.03
CA GLY A 276 -1.09 -21.02 -14.73
C GLY A 276 -0.63 -22.29 -14.02
N PHE A 277 -1.17 -22.53 -12.83
CA PHE A 277 -0.88 -23.73 -12.03
C PHE A 277 -1.37 -25.02 -12.70
N ARG A 278 -2.32 -24.89 -13.64
CA ARG A 278 -2.74 -25.96 -14.55
C ARG A 278 -2.72 -25.52 -16.01
N PRO A 279 -2.40 -26.43 -16.94
CA PRO A 279 -1.84 -27.77 -16.68
C PRO A 279 -0.48 -27.68 -15.99
N ARG A 280 -0.17 -28.66 -15.13
CA ARG A 280 1.14 -28.70 -14.45
C ARG A 280 2.25 -28.79 -15.48
N SER A 281 3.35 -28.11 -15.19
CA SER A 281 4.59 -28.22 -15.95
C SER A 281 5.07 -29.68 -16.02
N LYS A 282 5.69 -30.06 -17.14
CA LYS A 282 6.41 -31.35 -17.26
C LYS A 282 7.63 -31.43 -16.34
N GLN A 283 8.14 -30.28 -15.89
CA GLN A 283 9.22 -30.18 -14.90
C GLN A 283 8.64 -29.74 -13.55
N PRO A 284 8.69 -30.59 -12.51
CA PRO A 284 8.28 -30.20 -11.16
C PRO A 284 8.99 -28.94 -10.67
N GLY A 285 8.28 -28.07 -9.96
CA GLY A 285 8.80 -26.78 -9.48
C GLY A 285 8.66 -25.61 -10.48
N LEU A 286 8.61 -25.87 -11.78
CA LEU A 286 8.38 -24.82 -12.79
C LEU A 286 6.90 -24.54 -13.01
N LEU A 287 6.59 -23.30 -13.38
CA LEU A 287 5.28 -22.90 -13.88
C LEU A 287 5.13 -23.24 -15.37
N VAL A 288 6.17 -22.93 -16.16
CA VAL A 288 6.24 -23.27 -17.59
C VAL A 288 7.69 -23.22 -18.10
N LYS A 289 8.03 -24.10 -19.04
CA LYS A 289 9.31 -24.07 -19.76
C LYS A 289 9.13 -24.04 -21.28
N PHE A 290 9.95 -23.21 -21.94
CA PHE A 290 9.99 -23.03 -23.38
C PHE A 290 11.23 -23.72 -23.98
N GLY A 291 11.05 -24.41 -25.11
CA GLY A 291 12.16 -24.99 -25.84
C GLY A 291 11.73 -25.88 -27.00
N ARG A 292 12.69 -26.55 -27.65
CA ARG A 292 12.42 -27.41 -28.82
C ARG A 292 12.09 -28.87 -28.49
N ILE A 293 12.44 -29.32 -27.29
CA ILE A 293 12.37 -30.75 -26.91
C ILE A 293 10.98 -31.01 -26.33
N PHE A 294 10.17 -31.81 -27.04
CA PHE A 294 8.78 -32.05 -26.67
C PHE A 294 8.63 -32.77 -25.33
N GLU A 295 9.56 -33.65 -24.99
CA GLU A 295 9.51 -34.48 -23.77
C GLU A 295 9.71 -33.64 -22.50
N THR A 296 10.42 -32.52 -22.60
CA THR A 296 10.86 -31.73 -21.42
C THR A 296 10.30 -30.32 -21.36
N ASN A 297 9.81 -29.77 -22.48
CA ASN A 297 9.28 -28.41 -22.54
C ASN A 297 7.74 -28.41 -22.60
N ASP A 298 7.15 -27.40 -21.98
CA ASP A 298 5.70 -27.20 -21.95
C ASP A 298 5.19 -26.44 -23.17
N ILE A 299 6.01 -25.51 -23.69
CA ILE A 299 5.74 -24.75 -24.90
C ILE A 299 6.86 -25.01 -25.90
N ILE A 300 6.46 -25.52 -27.06
CA ILE A 300 7.36 -25.98 -28.11
C ILE A 300 7.65 -24.86 -29.09
N LEU A 301 8.93 -24.59 -29.29
CA LEU A 301 9.47 -23.70 -30.31
C LEU A 301 9.87 -24.55 -31.52
N ARG A 302 9.36 -24.28 -32.74
CA ARG A 302 9.61 -25.10 -33.94
C ARG A 302 11.04 -24.95 -34.49
N SER A 303 11.34 -25.64 -35.60
CA SER A 303 12.70 -25.84 -36.17
C SER A 303 13.49 -24.57 -36.51
N GLY A 304 12.85 -23.41 -36.69
CA GLY A 304 13.51 -22.12 -36.91
C GLY A 304 14.23 -21.54 -35.67
N TRP A 305 14.06 -22.15 -34.50
CA TRP A 305 14.67 -21.75 -33.23
C TRP A 305 15.95 -22.54 -32.95
N SER A 306 16.92 -21.99 -32.23
CA SER A 306 18.05 -22.80 -31.76
C SER A 306 17.57 -23.77 -30.69
N ARG A 307 18.18 -24.97 -30.61
CA ARG A 307 17.96 -25.89 -29.46
C ARG A 307 18.38 -25.24 -28.13
N GLN A 308 19.21 -24.21 -28.22
CA GLN A 308 19.72 -23.44 -27.11
C GLN A 308 18.84 -22.22 -26.77
N ASP A 309 17.78 -21.92 -27.53
CA ASP A 309 16.85 -20.84 -27.15
C ASP A 309 15.83 -21.43 -26.15
N GLN A 310 16.07 -21.21 -24.86
CA GLN A 310 15.24 -21.72 -23.77
C GLN A 310 15.02 -20.64 -22.72
N CYS A 311 13.82 -20.61 -22.16
CA CYS A 311 13.53 -19.85 -20.95
C CYS A 311 12.50 -20.59 -20.11
N SER A 312 12.41 -20.23 -18.84
CA SER A 312 11.43 -20.80 -17.92
C SER A 312 10.87 -19.76 -16.98
N PHE A 313 9.66 -20.01 -16.51
CA PHE A 313 9.07 -19.29 -15.40
C PHE A 313 8.88 -20.22 -14.22
N ASP A 314 9.21 -19.74 -13.03
CA ASP A 314 8.94 -20.39 -11.75
C ASP A 314 8.55 -19.37 -10.69
N LEU A 315 8.35 -19.83 -9.46
CA LEU A 315 8.01 -18.98 -8.32
C LEU A 315 9.09 -19.10 -7.26
N ASN A 316 9.54 -17.96 -6.72
CA ASN A 316 10.45 -17.93 -5.58
C ASN A 316 9.80 -18.68 -4.40
N ARG A 317 10.50 -19.67 -3.82
CA ARG A 317 9.94 -20.57 -2.78
C ARG A 317 9.64 -19.87 -1.45
N GLU A 318 10.33 -18.75 -1.17
CA GLU A 318 10.15 -17.98 0.05
C GLU A 318 9.07 -16.91 -0.10
N THR A 319 9.05 -16.22 -1.25
CA THR A 319 8.21 -15.02 -1.46
C THR A 319 7.03 -15.22 -2.41
N GLY A 320 7.02 -16.32 -3.18
CA GLY A 320 6.02 -16.60 -4.21
C GLY A 320 6.16 -15.72 -5.46
N GLU A 321 7.22 -14.91 -5.57
CA GLU A 321 7.41 -14.00 -6.70
C GLU A 321 7.68 -14.73 -8.01
N LEU A 322 7.05 -14.28 -9.09
CA LEU A 322 7.24 -14.86 -10.42
C LEU A 322 8.60 -14.47 -10.97
N LEU A 323 9.43 -15.47 -11.27
CA LEU A 323 10.74 -15.29 -11.87
C LEU A 323 10.72 -15.78 -13.31
N LEU A 324 11.39 -15.01 -14.17
CA LEU A 324 11.75 -15.42 -15.52
C LEU A 324 13.24 -15.71 -15.55
N HIS A 325 13.60 -16.88 -16.06
CA HIS A 325 14.97 -17.32 -16.26
C HIS A 325 15.28 -17.44 -17.74
N ASP A 326 16.32 -16.77 -18.17
CA ASP A 326 16.91 -16.92 -19.48
C ASP A 326 17.92 -18.08 -19.44
N LEU A 327 17.54 -19.21 -20.03
CA LEU A 327 18.38 -20.39 -20.14
C LEU A 327 19.07 -20.44 -21.51
N SER A 328 18.99 -19.35 -22.28
CA SER A 328 19.56 -19.32 -23.62
C SER A 328 21.06 -19.08 -23.59
N THR A 329 21.82 -19.85 -24.36
CA THR A 329 23.26 -19.64 -24.54
C THR A 329 23.56 -18.28 -25.20
N ARG A 330 22.63 -17.79 -26.03
CA ARG A 330 22.72 -16.51 -26.75
C ARG A 330 22.19 -15.32 -25.96
N GLN A 331 21.70 -15.53 -24.74
CA GLN A 331 21.20 -14.48 -23.84
C GLN A 331 20.12 -13.60 -24.49
N ASN A 332 19.29 -14.20 -25.31
CA ASN A 332 18.36 -13.51 -26.20
C ASN A 332 16.95 -13.40 -25.61
N THR A 333 16.77 -13.77 -24.34
CA THR A 333 15.53 -13.50 -23.61
C THR A 333 15.58 -12.10 -23.00
N GLN A 334 14.53 -11.32 -23.23
CA GLN A 334 14.33 -10.01 -22.61
C GLN A 334 12.92 -9.92 -22.04
N LEU A 335 12.82 -9.26 -20.89
CA LEU A 335 11.56 -8.80 -20.33
C LEU A 335 11.56 -7.28 -20.30
N ILE A 336 10.62 -6.69 -21.01
CA ILE A 336 10.55 -5.25 -21.25
C ILE A 336 9.26 -4.73 -20.60
N ASP A 337 9.36 -3.73 -19.73
CA ASP A 337 8.19 -3.09 -19.13
C ASP A 337 7.37 -2.40 -20.23
N PHE A 338 6.10 -2.79 -20.39
CA PHE A 338 5.26 -2.36 -21.51
C PHE A 338 5.08 -0.84 -21.58
N LYS A 339 5.12 -0.16 -20.42
CA LYS A 339 4.88 1.29 -20.33
C LYS A 339 6.15 2.11 -20.47
N THR A 340 7.25 1.62 -19.91
CA THR A 340 8.50 2.40 -19.80
C THR A 340 9.56 1.98 -20.82
N GLY A 341 9.41 0.82 -21.45
CA GLY A 341 10.42 0.24 -22.35
C GLY A 341 11.67 -0.28 -21.62
N ALA A 342 11.66 -0.34 -20.28
CA ALA A 342 12.83 -0.71 -19.50
C ALA A 342 13.07 -2.23 -19.50
N VAL A 343 14.27 -2.65 -19.94
CA VAL A 343 14.71 -4.06 -19.90
C VAL A 343 15.06 -4.50 -18.47
N GLN A 344 14.54 -5.66 -18.06
CA GLN A 344 14.66 -6.18 -16.70
C GLN A 344 15.84 -7.14 -16.46
N ILE A 345 16.14 -8.03 -17.40
CA ILE A 345 17.24 -8.99 -17.27
C ILE A 345 18.57 -8.27 -17.48
N ARG A 346 19.37 -8.15 -16.42
CA ARG A 346 20.62 -7.34 -16.41
C ARG A 346 21.84 -7.99 -15.76
N LYS A 347 21.66 -9.05 -14.97
CA LYS A 347 22.72 -9.68 -14.18
C LYS A 347 22.80 -11.17 -14.47
N TYR A 348 23.90 -11.80 -14.07
CA TYR A 348 24.03 -13.25 -14.02
C TYR A 348 23.76 -13.80 -12.61
N PRO A 349 23.11 -14.96 -12.48
CA PRO A 349 22.46 -15.72 -13.57
C PRO A 349 21.33 -14.93 -14.22
N ARG A 350 21.05 -15.13 -15.51
CA ARG A 350 20.13 -14.25 -16.25
C ARG A 350 18.68 -14.51 -15.83
N GLN A 351 18.26 -13.81 -14.79
CA GLN A 351 16.92 -13.89 -14.24
C GLN A 351 16.39 -12.52 -13.82
N CYS A 352 15.07 -12.41 -13.76
CA CYS A 352 14.40 -11.25 -13.17
C CYS A 352 12.99 -11.58 -12.67
N VAL A 353 12.50 -10.73 -11.76
CA VAL A 353 11.13 -10.74 -11.27
C VAL A 353 10.19 -10.15 -12.32
N VAL A 354 9.08 -10.84 -12.55
CA VAL A 354 7.95 -10.40 -13.38
C VAL A 354 6.86 -9.87 -12.45
N LEU A 355 6.75 -8.54 -12.31
CA LEU A 355 5.73 -7.96 -11.43
C LEU A 355 4.33 -8.12 -12.03
N LEU A 356 3.41 -8.70 -11.26
CA LEU A 356 2.06 -9.04 -11.74
C LEU A 356 1.10 -7.84 -11.76
N ASP A 357 1.51 -6.67 -11.28
CA ASP A 357 0.76 -5.40 -11.36
C ASP A 357 1.04 -4.59 -12.64
N ARG A 358 1.90 -5.14 -13.52
CA ARG A 358 2.36 -4.53 -14.77
C ARG A 358 2.21 -5.47 -15.95
N GLU A 359 2.13 -4.90 -17.13
CA GLU A 359 2.18 -5.64 -18.39
C GLU A 359 3.61 -5.61 -18.94
N TRP A 360 3.98 -6.66 -19.66
CA TRP A 360 5.35 -6.86 -20.13
C TRP A 360 5.39 -7.33 -21.57
N ILE A 361 6.48 -7.00 -22.27
CA ILE A 361 6.83 -7.64 -23.52
C ILE A 361 7.93 -8.67 -23.23
N LEU A 362 7.61 -9.93 -23.48
CA LEU A 362 8.56 -11.03 -23.45
C LEU A 362 9.12 -11.20 -24.85
N VAL A 363 10.41 -10.94 -25.01
CA VAL A 363 11.14 -11.22 -26.23
C VAL A 363 11.98 -12.46 -26.01
N MET A 364 11.85 -13.44 -26.89
CA MET A 364 12.75 -14.58 -26.96
C MET A 364 13.26 -14.60 -28.39
N GLY A 365 14.54 -14.35 -28.66
CA GLY A 365 15.06 -14.35 -30.04
C GLY A 365 14.24 -13.43 -30.99
N TYR A 366 13.50 -14.02 -31.94
CA TYR A 366 12.66 -13.31 -32.92
C TYR A 366 11.14 -13.37 -32.62
N ALA A 367 10.75 -13.74 -31.39
CA ALA A 367 9.35 -13.82 -30.96
C ALA A 367 9.08 -12.79 -29.87
N GLU A 368 7.99 -12.05 -30.05
CA GLU A 368 7.48 -11.10 -29.08
C GLU A 368 6.07 -11.49 -28.59
N PHE A 369 5.97 -11.80 -27.31
CA PHE A 369 4.68 -11.97 -26.63
C PHE A 369 4.36 -10.74 -25.78
N HIS A 370 3.10 -10.31 -25.79
CA HIS A 370 2.57 -9.46 -24.75
C HIS A 370 2.16 -10.35 -23.57
N LEU A 371 2.94 -10.28 -22.49
CA LEU A 371 2.65 -10.94 -21.23
C LEU A 371 1.71 -10.04 -20.41
N LYS A 372 0.48 -10.53 -20.23
CA LYS A 372 -0.58 -9.87 -19.50
C LYS A 372 -0.91 -10.67 -18.23
N PRO A 373 -0.44 -10.23 -17.05
CA PRO A 373 -0.77 -10.91 -15.80
C PRO A 373 -2.27 -10.96 -15.52
N ARG A 374 -2.69 -12.02 -14.84
CA ARG A 374 -4.04 -12.09 -14.28
C ARG A 374 -4.21 -10.95 -13.28
N LYS A 375 -5.29 -10.19 -13.46
CA LYS A 375 -5.77 -9.27 -12.43
C LYS A 375 -6.48 -10.10 -11.37
N ALA A 376 -5.72 -10.57 -10.38
CA ALA A 376 -6.30 -11.30 -9.27
C ALA A 376 -7.33 -10.41 -8.57
N GLN A 377 -8.54 -10.94 -8.36
CA GLN A 377 -9.54 -10.26 -7.54
C GLN A 377 -8.91 -10.03 -6.17
N ASP A 378 -8.44 -11.10 -5.52
CA ASP A 378 -7.72 -11.11 -4.25
C ASP A 378 -6.20 -11.25 -4.40
N PRO A 379 -5.42 -10.15 -4.29
CA PRO A 379 -3.99 -10.21 -4.46
C PRO A 379 -3.27 -10.88 -3.27
N GLU A 380 -3.87 -10.89 -2.06
CA GLU A 380 -3.31 -11.61 -0.92
C GLU A 380 -3.57 -13.10 -1.07
N ALA A 381 -4.80 -13.52 -1.35
CA ALA A 381 -5.11 -14.93 -1.60
C ALA A 381 -4.34 -15.47 -2.82
N PHE A 382 -4.16 -14.67 -3.87
CA PHE A 382 -3.36 -15.06 -5.03
C PHE A 382 -1.85 -15.11 -4.73
N ALA A 383 -1.34 -14.26 -3.84
CA ALA A 383 0.03 -14.38 -3.34
C ALA A 383 0.21 -15.68 -2.54
N GLU A 384 -0.76 -16.04 -1.70
CA GLU A 384 -0.77 -17.31 -0.95
C GLU A 384 -0.88 -18.52 -1.88
N GLU A 385 -1.71 -18.47 -2.92
CA GLU A 385 -1.80 -19.54 -3.93
C GLU A 385 -0.45 -19.76 -4.62
N ARG A 386 0.21 -18.67 -5.04
CA ARG A 386 1.57 -18.71 -5.62
C ARG A 386 2.58 -19.31 -4.64
N LEU A 387 2.57 -18.86 -3.39
CA LEU A 387 3.50 -19.33 -2.37
C LEU A 387 3.26 -20.81 -2.03
N SER A 388 1.99 -21.22 -1.95
CA SER A 388 1.59 -22.61 -1.76
C SER A 388 2.10 -23.50 -2.89
N PHE A 389 1.96 -23.07 -4.15
CA PHE A 389 2.53 -23.79 -5.30
C PHE A 389 4.06 -23.89 -5.21
N ALA A 390 4.74 -22.78 -4.89
CA ALA A 390 6.21 -22.71 -4.84
C ALA A 390 6.81 -23.64 -3.76
N ARG A 391 6.07 -23.86 -2.66
CA ARG A 391 6.46 -24.70 -1.52
C ARG A 391 6.09 -26.17 -1.67
N GLN A 392 5.46 -26.58 -2.77
CA GLN A 392 5.17 -28.00 -2.98
C GLN A 392 6.47 -28.82 -3.02
N PRO A 393 6.49 -30.01 -2.38
CA PRO A 393 7.65 -30.89 -2.41
C PRO A 393 7.92 -31.33 -3.86
N ILE A 394 9.19 -31.34 -4.23
CA ILE A 394 9.65 -31.85 -5.51
C ILE A 394 9.90 -33.35 -5.31
N PRO A 395 9.39 -34.25 -6.17
CA PRO A 395 9.60 -35.68 -6.00
C PRO A 395 11.09 -36.03 -5.97
N ASN A 396 11.49 -37.00 -5.14
CA ASN A 396 12.90 -37.37 -4.90
C ASN A 396 13.68 -37.71 -6.19
N GLU A 397 13.01 -38.26 -7.21
CA GLU A 397 13.60 -38.53 -8.53
C GLU A 397 14.06 -37.26 -9.28
N TYR A 398 13.54 -36.09 -8.89
CA TYR A 398 13.89 -34.78 -9.41
C TYR A 398 14.70 -33.92 -8.42
N GLU A 399 14.75 -34.29 -7.14
CA GLU A 399 15.36 -33.52 -6.04
C GLU A 399 16.88 -33.32 -6.24
N GLY A 400 17.58 -34.33 -6.77
CA GLY A 400 18.97 -34.20 -7.23
C GLY A 400 19.09 -33.44 -8.57
N THR A 401 18.20 -33.67 -9.54
CA THR A 401 18.32 -33.05 -10.86
C THR A 401 17.97 -31.56 -10.91
N TYR A 402 17.13 -31.06 -9.99
CA TYR A 402 16.77 -29.65 -9.95
C TYR A 402 17.94 -28.85 -9.35
N GLU A 403 18.41 -29.18 -8.16
CA GLU A 403 19.57 -28.48 -7.58
C GLU A 403 20.86 -28.78 -8.36
N GLU A 404 21.14 -30.02 -8.80
CA GLU A 404 22.39 -30.33 -9.54
C GLU A 404 22.37 -29.89 -11.01
N LYS A 405 21.25 -29.85 -11.75
CA LYS A 405 21.27 -29.23 -13.10
C LYS A 405 21.15 -27.72 -13.03
N TYR A 406 20.45 -27.16 -12.05
CA TYR A 406 20.36 -25.71 -11.90
C TYR A 406 21.68 -25.16 -11.37
N GLU A 407 22.23 -25.70 -10.27
CA GLU A 407 23.58 -25.40 -9.82
C GLU A 407 24.66 -25.87 -10.79
N GLY A 408 24.50 -27.00 -11.48
CA GLY A 408 25.46 -27.52 -12.45
C GLY A 408 25.49 -26.73 -13.75
N THR A 409 24.36 -26.23 -14.25
CA THR A 409 24.32 -25.27 -15.37
C THR A 409 24.89 -23.93 -14.91
N LEU A 410 24.59 -23.49 -13.68
CA LEU A 410 25.22 -22.33 -13.06
C LEU A 410 26.73 -22.51 -12.84
N GLN A 411 27.21 -23.71 -12.51
CA GLN A 411 28.62 -24.05 -12.31
C GLN A 411 29.37 -24.22 -13.62
N GLN A 412 28.76 -24.81 -14.65
CA GLN A 412 29.34 -24.89 -16.00
C GLN A 412 29.47 -23.50 -16.63
N LEU A 413 28.49 -22.61 -16.39
CA LEU A 413 28.57 -21.20 -16.79
C LEU A 413 29.60 -20.43 -15.95
N ARG A 414 29.69 -20.67 -14.63
CA ARG A 414 30.77 -20.14 -13.77
C ARG A 414 32.15 -20.64 -14.19
N ALA A 415 32.29 -21.88 -14.65
CA ALA A 415 33.56 -22.50 -15.05
C ALA A 415 34.07 -21.93 -16.39
N ALA A 416 33.17 -21.72 -17.35
CA ALA A 416 33.50 -21.06 -18.62
C ALA A 416 33.96 -19.61 -18.42
N ASP A 417 33.41 -18.90 -17.42
CA ASP A 417 33.85 -17.55 -17.05
C ASP A 417 35.06 -17.55 -16.09
N LEU A 418 35.26 -18.60 -15.28
CA LEU A 418 36.45 -18.77 -14.44
C LEU A 418 37.71 -18.95 -15.28
N GLU A 419 37.66 -19.57 -16.46
CA GLU A 419 38.83 -19.60 -17.37
C GLU A 419 39.14 -18.23 -17.97
N SER A 420 38.13 -17.38 -18.19
CA SER A 420 38.28 -15.98 -18.59
C SER A 420 38.84 -15.11 -17.44
N LEU A 421 38.35 -15.33 -16.22
CA LEU A 421 38.75 -14.62 -15.01
C LEU A 421 40.09 -15.11 -14.43
N ALA A 422 40.47 -16.38 -14.63
CA ALA A 422 41.69 -16.99 -14.12
C ALA A 422 42.97 -16.41 -14.76
N SER A 423 42.86 -15.67 -15.87
CA SER A 423 43.99 -14.88 -16.38
C SER A 423 44.35 -13.68 -15.49
N GLY A 424 43.47 -13.29 -14.55
CA GLY A 424 43.66 -12.15 -13.64
C GLY A 424 43.84 -12.50 -12.16
N TYR A 425 43.57 -13.74 -11.72
CA TYR A 425 43.63 -14.11 -10.30
C TYR A 425 44.95 -14.78 -9.92
N ASN A 426 46.01 -13.99 -9.87
CA ASN A 426 47.15 -14.27 -9.01
C ASN A 426 47.52 -13.01 -8.24
N THR A 427 46.93 -12.83 -7.05
CA THR A 427 47.63 -12.70 -5.75
C THR A 427 46.79 -11.99 -4.68
N ARG A 428 46.79 -12.59 -3.47
CA ARG A 428 46.58 -12.03 -2.12
C ARG A 428 45.16 -12.04 -1.52
N MET A 429 45.00 -13.01 -0.61
CA MET A 429 43.99 -13.08 0.47
C MET A 429 44.22 -11.98 1.52
N ASN A 430 43.73 -10.76 1.28
CA ASN A 430 43.32 -9.78 2.31
C ASN A 430 42.90 -8.47 1.63
N THR A 431 41.65 -8.40 1.17
CA THR A 431 41.03 -7.14 0.72
C THR A 431 39.55 -7.12 1.13
N PRO A 432 39.00 -6.00 1.64
CA PRO A 432 37.62 -5.93 2.12
C PRO A 432 36.62 -6.20 0.97
N PHE A 433 35.52 -6.89 1.25
CA PHE A 433 34.42 -7.02 0.30
C PHE A 433 33.72 -5.64 0.15
N GLN A 434 34.25 -4.81 -0.74
CA GLN A 434 33.46 -3.79 -1.42
C GLN A 434 32.63 -4.53 -2.48
N PRO A 435 31.29 -4.49 -2.45
CA PRO A 435 30.52 -5.03 -3.56
C PRO A 435 30.94 -4.26 -4.82
N GLU A 436 31.56 -4.97 -5.77
CA GLU A 436 31.99 -4.39 -7.04
C GLU A 436 30.81 -3.69 -7.73
N LEU A 437 31.13 -2.62 -8.48
CA LEU A 437 30.21 -1.81 -9.27
C LEU A 437 29.36 -2.73 -10.17
N GLY A 438 28.16 -3.09 -9.71
CA GLY A 438 27.34 -4.17 -10.31
C GLY A 438 26.49 -4.97 -9.31
N ASN A 439 26.80 -4.93 -8.01
CA ASN A 439 26.11 -5.69 -6.96
C ASN A 439 24.98 -4.94 -6.21
N GLU A 440 24.56 -3.76 -6.68
CA GLU A 440 23.43 -3.04 -6.07
C GLU A 440 22.11 -3.81 -6.21
N ILE A 441 21.27 -3.75 -5.17
CA ILE A 441 19.92 -4.30 -5.24
C ILE A 441 19.10 -3.42 -6.17
N ARG A 442 18.71 -3.97 -7.32
CA ARG A 442 17.76 -3.32 -8.20
C ARG A 442 16.37 -3.61 -7.66
N TYR A 443 15.79 -2.68 -6.93
CA TYR A 443 14.53 -2.93 -6.25
C TYR A 443 13.34 -2.18 -6.87
N THR A 444 12.14 -2.72 -6.63
CA THR A 444 10.86 -2.00 -6.83
C THR A 444 10.15 -1.84 -5.49
N LYS A 445 9.59 -0.65 -5.23
CA LYS A 445 8.77 -0.37 -4.04
C LYS A 445 7.41 -1.05 -4.18
N LEU A 446 7.06 -1.91 -3.22
CA LEU A 446 5.78 -2.63 -3.18
C LEU A 446 4.78 -1.97 -2.24
N LYS A 447 5.17 -1.68 -1.00
CA LYS A 447 4.28 -1.14 0.05
C LYS A 447 5.03 -0.14 0.92
N TYR A 448 4.38 0.96 1.29
CA TYR A 448 4.92 1.87 2.31
C TYR A 448 4.69 1.28 3.70
N LEU A 449 5.74 1.22 4.53
CA LEU A 449 5.68 0.62 5.86
C LEU A 449 5.64 1.68 6.98
N GLY A 450 6.22 2.85 6.74
CA GLY A 450 6.26 3.93 7.71
C GLY A 450 7.34 4.95 7.39
N GLY A 451 7.45 6.02 8.18
CA GLY A 451 8.48 7.04 7.99
C GLY A 451 8.53 8.03 9.13
N GLY A 452 9.69 8.64 9.31
CA GLY A 452 9.97 9.58 10.40
C GLY A 452 10.86 10.73 9.95
N SER A 453 11.51 11.38 10.92
CA SER A 453 12.42 12.51 10.68
C SER A 453 13.60 12.15 9.78
N GLN A 454 14.06 10.88 9.81
CA GLN A 454 15.24 10.40 9.09
C GLN A 454 14.94 9.87 7.68
N GLY A 455 13.68 9.57 7.33
CA GLY A 455 13.38 8.96 6.04
C GLY A 455 12.09 8.16 5.98
N SER A 456 11.89 7.48 4.86
CA SER A 456 10.72 6.65 4.57
C SER A 456 11.11 5.20 4.40
N VAL A 457 10.34 4.27 4.96
CA VAL A 457 10.57 2.82 4.90
C VAL A 457 9.54 2.18 3.98
N TYR A 458 10.00 1.35 3.05
CA TYR A 458 9.16 0.62 2.10
C TYR A 458 9.47 -0.88 2.14
N LYS A 459 8.44 -1.73 2.00
CA LYS A 459 8.61 -3.08 1.50
C LYS A 459 9.05 -2.98 0.05
N VAL A 460 10.15 -3.63 -0.29
CA VAL A 460 10.69 -3.67 -1.64
C VAL A 460 10.97 -5.10 -2.06
N VAL A 461 10.95 -5.36 -3.37
CA VAL A 461 11.40 -6.61 -3.97
C VAL A 461 12.68 -6.38 -4.75
N ASP A 462 13.67 -7.23 -4.56
CA ASP A 462 14.82 -7.32 -5.46
C ASP A 462 14.38 -7.91 -6.79
N MET A 463 14.47 -7.11 -7.85
CA MET A 463 14.06 -7.47 -9.21
C MET A 463 14.92 -8.58 -9.82
N HIS A 464 16.01 -9.00 -9.17
CA HIS A 464 16.82 -10.13 -9.59
C HIS A 464 16.44 -11.42 -8.86
N THR A 465 16.42 -11.41 -7.52
CA THR A 465 16.24 -12.64 -6.72
C THR A 465 14.78 -12.91 -6.32
N GLY A 466 13.90 -11.91 -6.36
CA GLY A 466 12.55 -12.01 -5.80
C GLY A 466 12.50 -11.90 -4.27
N ALA A 467 13.63 -11.66 -3.61
CA ALA A 467 13.68 -11.47 -2.16
C ALA A 467 12.99 -10.17 -1.73
N HIS A 468 12.30 -10.20 -0.60
CA HIS A 468 11.62 -9.03 -0.01
C HIS A 468 12.47 -8.41 1.11
N TYR A 469 12.56 -7.09 1.13
CA TYR A 469 13.28 -6.33 2.16
C TYR A 469 12.44 -5.17 2.67
N ALA A 470 12.74 -4.73 3.89
CA ALA A 470 12.42 -3.38 4.34
C ALA A 470 13.57 -2.45 3.91
N CYS A 471 13.26 -1.45 3.08
CA CYS A 471 14.23 -0.47 2.59
C CYS A 471 13.93 0.90 3.17
N LYS A 472 14.83 1.40 4.01
CA LYS A 472 14.80 2.76 4.55
C LYS A 472 15.52 3.70 3.58
N ILE A 473 14.78 4.68 3.09
CA ILE A 473 15.20 5.66 2.09
C ILE A 473 15.37 7.00 2.77
N ILE A 474 16.60 7.49 2.78
CA ILE A 474 17.02 8.74 3.43
C ILE A 474 17.18 9.80 2.36
N GLN A 475 16.42 10.90 2.48
CA GLN A 475 16.39 11.98 1.48
C GLN A 475 17.26 13.18 1.90
N HIS A 476 18.31 13.45 1.11
CA HIS A 476 19.28 14.53 1.33
C HIS A 476 18.63 15.93 1.38
N LYS A 477 17.64 16.18 0.50
CA LYS A 477 17.06 17.53 0.29
C LYS A 477 16.22 18.08 1.44
N ARG A 478 15.81 17.25 2.40
CA ARG A 478 14.96 17.69 3.52
C ARG A 478 15.74 18.32 4.68
N ILE A 479 17.07 18.15 4.71
CA ILE A 479 17.93 18.58 5.82
C ILE A 479 18.79 19.82 5.47
N MET A 480 19.01 20.10 4.19
CA MET A 480 19.71 21.32 3.72
C MET A 480 19.01 22.62 4.14
N GLY A 481 17.73 22.57 4.55
CA GLY A 481 17.02 23.71 5.15
C GLY A 481 17.43 24.04 6.60
N LEU A 482 18.29 23.22 7.23
CA LEU A 482 18.72 23.36 8.63
C LEU A 482 20.19 23.79 8.79
N GLY A 483 20.90 24.11 7.70
CA GLY A 483 22.28 24.62 7.76
C GLY A 483 23.36 23.59 8.11
N ILE A 484 23.04 22.30 8.11
CA ILE A 484 24.03 21.22 8.25
C ILE A 484 24.67 20.95 6.89
N ALA A 485 26.01 20.96 6.81
CA ALA A 485 26.72 20.61 5.58
C ALA A 485 26.45 19.14 5.22
N GLU A 486 26.11 18.88 3.95
CA GLU A 486 25.77 17.53 3.45
C GLU A 486 26.82 16.47 3.77
N LYS A 487 28.10 16.86 3.79
CA LYS A 487 29.23 16.00 4.15
C LYS A 487 29.16 15.51 5.60
N ASP A 488 28.78 16.38 6.53
CA ASP A 488 28.69 16.04 7.96
C ASP A 488 27.49 15.13 8.25
N PHE A 489 26.38 15.33 7.52
CA PHE A 489 25.23 14.44 7.57
C PHE A 489 25.58 13.03 7.06
N LYS A 490 26.26 12.95 5.91
CA LYS A 490 26.68 11.65 5.34
C LYS A 490 27.64 10.91 6.27
N LEU A 491 28.63 11.58 6.85
CA LEU A 491 29.55 10.97 7.83
C LEU A 491 28.81 10.37 9.03
N LYS A 492 27.73 11.02 9.51
CA LYS A 492 26.89 10.50 10.60
C LYS A 492 26.15 9.21 10.19
N ILE A 493 25.59 9.17 8.98
CA ILE A 493 24.90 7.98 8.45
C ILE A 493 25.92 6.85 8.15
N GLU A 494 27.11 7.17 7.66
CA GLU A 494 28.20 6.20 7.46
C GLU A 494 28.61 5.56 8.79
N ALA A 495 28.77 6.35 9.85
CA ALA A 495 29.06 5.83 11.19
C ALA A 495 27.94 4.91 11.72
N GLN A 496 26.68 5.26 11.48
CA GLN A 496 25.53 4.40 11.83
C GLN A 496 25.57 3.08 11.06
N VAL A 497 25.77 3.11 9.74
CA VAL A 497 25.85 1.89 8.92
C VAL A 497 27.07 1.06 9.33
N ALA A 498 28.20 1.68 9.66
CA ALA A 498 29.38 0.98 10.16
C ALA A 498 29.11 0.26 11.49
N LEU A 499 28.33 0.86 12.39
CA LEU A 499 27.87 0.21 13.62
C LEU A 499 26.97 -0.98 13.30
N LEU A 500 25.89 -0.75 12.54
CA LEU A 500 24.89 -1.77 12.21
C LEU A 500 25.48 -3.01 11.52
N LYS A 501 26.53 -2.84 10.71
CA LYS A 501 27.23 -3.95 10.03
C LYS A 501 27.84 -4.97 11.00
N HIS A 502 28.21 -4.57 12.21
CA HIS A 502 28.92 -5.42 13.17
C HIS A 502 28.02 -5.91 14.31
N LEU A 503 26.76 -5.49 14.36
CA LEU A 503 25.81 -5.97 15.36
C LEU A 503 25.20 -7.29 14.90
N HIS A 504 25.48 -8.35 15.66
CA HIS A 504 25.00 -9.70 15.38
C HIS A 504 24.43 -10.33 16.65
N HIS A 505 23.11 -10.29 16.76
CA HIS A 505 22.39 -10.85 17.89
C HIS A 505 20.95 -11.21 17.48
N ASP A 506 20.39 -12.28 18.05
CA ASP A 506 19.07 -12.81 17.70
C ASP A 506 17.91 -11.82 17.89
N HIS A 507 18.11 -10.83 18.77
CA HIS A 507 17.14 -9.78 19.10
C HIS A 507 17.56 -8.39 18.61
N ILE A 508 18.50 -8.30 17.66
CA ILE A 508 18.86 -7.06 16.99
C ILE A 508 18.57 -7.20 15.49
N LEU A 509 17.88 -6.22 14.89
CA LEU A 509 17.53 -6.26 13.48
C LEU A 509 18.78 -6.24 12.60
N LYS A 510 18.96 -7.31 11.83
CA LYS A 510 20.11 -7.48 10.95
C LYS A 510 20.17 -6.38 9.89
N TYR A 511 21.38 -5.88 9.62
CA TYR A 511 21.68 -5.07 8.45
C TYR A 511 22.05 -5.99 7.28
N GLU A 512 21.41 -5.80 6.12
CA GLU A 512 21.74 -6.58 4.92
C GLU A 512 22.76 -5.82 4.05
N CYS A 513 22.37 -4.65 3.55
CA CYS A 513 23.26 -3.81 2.74
C CYS A 513 22.78 -2.36 2.68
N SER A 514 23.56 -1.51 2.01
CA SER A 514 23.20 -0.13 1.72
C SER A 514 23.78 0.28 0.37
N GLN A 515 23.15 1.23 -0.30
CA GLN A 515 23.57 1.75 -1.61
C GLN A 515 23.13 3.21 -1.79
N GLY A 516 23.58 3.87 -2.85
CA GLY A 516 23.23 5.27 -3.14
C GLY A 516 23.99 6.29 -2.29
N TRP A 517 25.31 6.07 -2.13
CA TRP A 517 26.17 6.96 -1.34
C TRP A 517 26.70 8.16 -2.14
N ASP A 518 26.45 8.25 -3.44
CA ASP A 518 26.90 9.39 -4.25
C ASP A 518 26.13 10.67 -3.91
N ILE A 519 26.75 11.82 -4.21
CA ILE A 519 26.15 13.15 -4.01
C ILE A 519 24.85 13.22 -4.82
N ASP A 520 23.81 13.83 -4.23
CA ASP A 520 22.45 13.97 -4.80
C ASP A 520 21.63 12.68 -4.97
N GLN A 521 22.13 11.51 -4.55
CA GLN A 521 21.35 10.26 -4.54
C GLN A 521 20.60 10.03 -3.23
N GLU A 522 19.58 9.16 -3.24
CA GLU A 522 18.92 8.71 -2.01
C GLU A 522 19.72 7.54 -1.41
N ILE A 523 20.13 7.67 -0.13
CA ILE A 523 20.75 6.55 0.59
C ILE A 523 19.66 5.54 0.94
N ASN A 524 19.89 4.29 0.53
CA ASN A 524 18.99 3.18 0.78
C ASN A 524 19.66 2.19 1.73
N ILE A 525 18.98 1.82 2.82
CA ILE A 525 19.42 0.81 3.78
C ILE A 525 18.42 -0.35 3.74
N PHE A 526 18.90 -1.56 3.43
CA PHE A 526 18.08 -2.77 3.33
C PHE A 526 18.22 -3.61 4.59
N GLN A 527 17.08 -4.07 5.08
CA GLN A 527 16.95 -4.92 6.26
C GLN A 527 15.92 -6.02 5.98
N PRO A 528 15.92 -7.12 6.75
CA PRO A 528 14.89 -8.14 6.65
C PRO A 528 13.51 -7.53 6.80
N LEU A 529 12.56 -7.98 5.97
CA LEU A 529 11.16 -7.63 6.13
C LEU A 529 10.59 -8.43 7.31
N CYS A 530 10.05 -7.74 8.30
CA CYS A 530 9.39 -8.32 9.47
C CYS A 530 7.87 -8.27 9.32
N GLU A 531 7.13 -9.14 10.02
CA GLU A 531 5.69 -9.25 9.84
C GLU A 531 4.94 -8.01 10.32
N GLU A 532 5.32 -7.49 11.49
CA GLU A 532 4.73 -6.28 12.10
C GLU A 532 5.67 -5.69 13.16
N ASN A 533 5.35 -4.49 13.68
CA ASN A 533 5.97 -3.98 14.89
C ASN A 533 5.11 -4.28 16.14
N PHE A 534 5.70 -4.17 17.33
CA PHE A 534 5.01 -4.48 18.58
C PHE A 534 3.74 -3.64 18.77
N GLY A 535 3.77 -2.37 18.38
CA GLY A 535 2.59 -1.49 18.44
C GLY A 535 1.43 -1.94 17.55
N GLN A 536 1.72 -2.42 16.34
CA GLN A 536 0.73 -3.01 15.45
C GLN A 536 0.19 -4.33 16.01
N ARG A 537 1.09 -5.19 16.53
CA ARG A 537 0.72 -6.49 17.08
C ARG A 537 -0.27 -6.36 18.22
N ILE A 538 0.02 -5.51 19.21
CA ILE A 538 -0.87 -5.31 20.36
C ILE A 538 -2.22 -4.69 19.97
N TRP A 539 -2.27 -3.92 18.88
CA TRP A 539 -3.51 -3.37 18.34
C TRP A 539 -4.38 -4.45 17.67
N ASN A 540 -3.75 -5.45 17.07
CA ASN A 540 -4.43 -6.54 16.36
C ASN A 540 -4.91 -7.67 17.27
N LEU A 541 -4.28 -7.86 18.44
CA LEU A 541 -4.66 -8.90 19.40
C LEU A 541 -5.96 -8.53 20.13
N LYS A 542 -6.89 -9.49 20.20
CA LYS A 542 -8.26 -9.24 20.71
C LYS A 542 -8.42 -9.56 22.19
N SER A 543 -7.66 -10.52 22.71
CA SER A 543 -7.76 -10.95 24.11
C SER A 543 -6.66 -10.36 24.99
N GLN A 544 -6.95 -10.19 26.27
CA GLN A 544 -5.98 -9.68 27.24
C GLN A 544 -4.87 -10.71 27.51
N GLU A 545 -5.20 -12.01 27.48
CA GLU A 545 -4.23 -13.10 27.64
C GLU A 545 -3.19 -13.10 26.51
N GLU A 546 -3.62 -12.95 25.25
CA GLU A 546 -2.71 -12.87 24.10
C GLU A 546 -1.78 -11.66 24.21
N ARG A 547 -2.31 -10.51 24.62
CA ARG A 547 -1.51 -9.29 24.84
C ARG A 547 -0.48 -9.47 25.94
N GLN A 548 -0.86 -10.11 27.05
CA GLN A 548 0.07 -10.43 28.14
C GLN A 548 1.17 -11.38 27.66
N ALA A 549 0.83 -12.42 26.92
CA ALA A 549 1.80 -13.36 26.36
C ALA A 549 2.77 -12.65 25.39
N ALA A 550 2.24 -11.87 24.45
CA ALA A 550 3.02 -11.10 23.49
C ALA A 550 3.96 -10.10 24.20
N THR A 551 3.47 -9.41 25.23
CA THR A 551 4.24 -8.45 26.03
C THR A 551 5.34 -9.14 26.84
N LYS A 552 5.07 -10.34 27.39
CA LYS A 552 6.06 -11.13 28.13
C LYS A 552 7.20 -11.58 27.22
N THR A 553 6.89 -12.10 26.03
CA THR A 553 7.90 -12.48 25.04
C THR A 553 8.69 -11.28 24.56
N MET A 554 8.02 -10.15 24.26
CA MET A 554 8.70 -8.90 23.90
C MET A 554 9.65 -8.44 25.01
N PHE A 555 9.20 -8.47 26.27
CA PHE A 555 10.01 -8.06 27.41
C PHE A 555 11.27 -8.90 27.54
N HIS A 556 11.16 -10.22 27.43
CA HIS A 556 12.31 -11.13 27.41
C HIS A 556 13.29 -10.79 26.28
N ASP A 557 12.82 -10.85 25.05
CA ASP A 557 13.62 -10.72 23.83
C ASP A 557 14.36 -9.38 23.76
N ILE A 558 13.65 -8.29 24.04
CA ILE A 558 14.23 -6.94 23.99
C ILE A 558 15.17 -6.68 25.16
N THR A 559 14.95 -7.29 26.32
CA THR A 559 15.94 -7.20 27.42
C THR A 559 17.28 -7.84 27.01
N LEU A 560 17.24 -8.99 26.31
CA LEU A 560 18.45 -9.63 25.78
C LEU A 560 19.15 -8.73 24.73
N GLY A 561 18.38 -8.15 23.80
CA GLY A 561 18.90 -7.20 22.82
C GLY A 561 19.53 -5.96 23.45
N LEU A 562 18.90 -5.39 24.48
CA LEU A 562 19.42 -4.25 25.24
C LEU A 562 20.72 -4.61 25.97
N HIS A 563 20.78 -5.77 26.63
CA HIS A 563 22.01 -6.21 27.29
C HIS A 563 23.18 -6.29 26.28
N TYR A 564 22.95 -6.88 25.10
CA TYR A 564 23.98 -7.00 24.07
C TYR A 564 24.55 -5.63 23.66
N ILE A 565 23.70 -4.63 23.42
CA ILE A 565 24.16 -3.29 23.01
C ILE A 565 24.73 -2.47 24.18
N HIS A 566 24.23 -2.67 25.40
CA HIS A 566 24.69 -1.98 26.62
C HIS A 566 26.04 -2.50 27.12
N THR A 567 26.43 -3.71 26.74
CA THR A 567 27.72 -4.34 27.07
C THR A 567 28.69 -4.36 25.89
N HIS A 568 28.28 -3.83 24.74
CA HIS A 568 29.14 -3.66 23.58
C HIS A 568 30.31 -2.70 23.89
N ASP A 569 31.42 -2.83 23.16
CA ASP A 569 32.56 -1.89 23.21
C ASP A 569 32.77 -1.24 21.83
N PRO A 570 32.52 0.08 21.68
CA PRO A 570 31.99 0.99 22.69
C PRO A 570 30.53 0.70 23.05
N ILE A 571 30.09 1.17 24.23
CA ILE A 571 28.70 1.04 24.71
C ILE A 571 27.76 1.74 23.72
N ILE A 572 26.67 1.05 23.38
CA ILE A 572 25.64 1.56 22.48
C ILE A 572 24.38 1.84 23.29
N ILE A 573 23.79 3.02 23.12
CA ILE A 573 22.51 3.42 23.71
C ILE A 573 21.53 3.63 22.55
N HIS A 574 20.35 2.99 22.61
CA HIS A 574 19.38 3.03 21.52
C HIS A 574 18.66 4.40 21.42
N ARG A 575 18.27 4.98 22.55
CA ARG A 575 17.69 6.34 22.73
C ARG A 575 16.28 6.59 22.18
N ASP A 576 15.78 5.75 21.28
CA ASP A 576 14.41 5.85 20.74
C ASP A 576 13.64 4.53 20.91
N LEU A 577 13.72 3.90 22.08
CA LEU A 577 13.02 2.65 22.33
C LEU A 577 11.52 2.91 22.51
N LYS A 578 10.71 2.35 21.59
CA LYS A 578 9.24 2.44 21.56
C LYS A 578 8.65 1.28 20.76
N PRO A 579 7.35 0.97 20.90
CA PRO A 579 6.72 -0.17 20.21
C PRO A 579 6.83 -0.18 18.68
N SER A 580 6.95 0.98 18.03
CA SER A 580 7.15 1.03 16.57
C SER A 580 8.55 0.60 16.11
N ASN A 581 9.54 0.63 17.02
CA ASN A 581 10.95 0.28 16.74
C ASN A 581 11.29 -1.13 17.24
N ILE A 582 10.33 -1.84 17.83
CA ILE A 582 10.44 -3.24 18.23
C ILE A 582 9.70 -4.05 17.16
N LEU A 583 10.44 -4.79 16.34
CA LEU A 583 9.88 -5.55 15.23
C LEU A 583 9.65 -7.01 15.64
N TYR A 584 8.54 -7.59 15.21
CA TYR A 584 8.27 -9.01 15.32
C TYR A 584 8.62 -9.68 14.00
N CYS A 585 9.58 -10.62 14.06
CA CYS A 585 10.15 -11.29 12.90
C CYS A 585 10.29 -12.79 13.22
N ARG A 586 9.59 -13.68 12.51
CA ARG A 586 9.74 -15.15 12.62
C ARG A 586 9.62 -15.69 14.06
N GLY A 587 8.67 -15.17 14.83
CA GLY A 587 8.42 -15.65 16.20
C GLY A 587 9.25 -14.99 17.30
N LYS A 588 10.13 -14.04 16.97
CA LYS A 588 10.97 -13.30 17.92
C LYS A 588 10.77 -11.80 17.80
N TYR A 589 11.05 -11.07 18.88
CA TYR A 589 11.15 -9.61 18.83
C TYR A 589 12.59 -9.15 18.65
N LEU A 590 12.78 -8.19 17.75
CA LEU A 590 14.06 -7.63 17.36
C LEU A 590 14.03 -6.12 17.53
N LEU A 591 15.10 -5.56 18.09
CA LEU A 591 15.29 -4.13 18.19
C LEU A 591 15.79 -3.58 16.84
N GLY A 592 15.02 -2.66 16.26
CA GLY A 592 15.36 -1.98 15.01
C GLY A 592 15.47 -0.47 15.20
N ASP A 593 15.93 0.21 14.14
CA ASP A 593 15.95 1.68 14.08
C ASP A 593 16.77 2.33 15.21
N PHE A 594 18.04 1.94 15.31
CA PHE A 594 19.05 2.67 16.07
C PHE A 594 19.10 4.09 15.51
N GLY A 595 18.41 5.03 16.17
CA GLY A 595 18.48 6.43 15.83
C GLY A 595 19.94 6.87 15.79
N ILE A 596 20.25 7.99 15.10
CA ILE A 596 21.60 8.57 15.16
C ILE A 596 22.00 8.60 16.64
N ALA A 597 22.87 7.66 17.03
CA ALA A 597 23.33 7.49 18.39
C ALA A 597 24.21 8.71 18.60
N THR A 598 23.54 9.78 19.01
CA THR A 598 23.98 11.15 19.07
C THR A 598 25.38 11.23 19.69
N THR A 599 26.40 11.19 18.83
CA THR A 599 27.67 11.85 19.10
C THR A 599 27.48 13.25 18.55
N VAL A 600 27.06 14.11 19.49
CA VAL A 600 27.08 15.57 19.36
C VAL A 600 26.20 16.13 18.24
N ASP A 601 24.92 16.36 18.55
CA ASP A 601 24.16 17.40 17.85
C ASP A 601 23.32 18.21 18.85
N ASN A 602 23.77 19.44 19.08
CA ASN A 602 23.17 20.45 19.95
C ASN A 602 22.02 21.20 19.25
N SER A 603 21.23 20.51 18.42
CA SER A 603 20.10 21.10 17.68
C SER A 603 18.77 20.46 18.08
N HIS A 604 18.16 21.02 19.13
CA HIS A 604 16.73 21.21 19.47
C HIS A 604 15.58 20.48 18.72
N SER A 605 15.75 19.27 18.20
CA SER A 605 14.63 18.50 17.64
C SER A 605 14.18 17.43 18.63
N LEU A 606 13.06 17.70 19.31
CA LEU A 606 12.27 16.74 20.10
C LEU A 606 11.68 15.64 19.18
N ALA A 607 12.54 14.86 18.54
CA ALA A 607 12.16 13.84 17.56
C ALA A 607 12.05 12.46 18.22
N GLY A 608 11.12 12.33 19.15
CA GLY A 608 10.67 11.07 19.73
C GLY A 608 9.18 11.16 20.06
N THR A 609 8.46 10.03 20.06
CA THR A 609 7.11 10.02 20.61
C THR A 609 7.26 10.25 22.11
N LYS A 610 7.01 11.48 22.58
CA LYS A 610 7.25 11.98 23.94
C LYS A 610 6.84 11.05 25.10
N TYR A 611 5.93 10.11 24.84
CA TYR A 611 5.38 9.18 25.81
C TYR A 611 6.35 8.08 26.30
N TYR A 612 7.45 7.82 25.58
CA TYR A 612 8.45 6.82 26.00
C TYR A 612 9.77 7.44 26.46
N MET A 613 9.86 8.77 26.47
CA MET A 613 11.09 9.49 26.81
C MET A 613 11.30 9.53 28.33
N ALA A 614 12.50 9.16 28.77
CA ALA A 614 12.90 9.22 30.17
C ALA A 614 12.98 10.67 30.70
N PRO A 615 12.70 10.92 31.99
CA PRO A 615 12.77 12.24 32.63
C PRO A 615 14.04 13.05 32.31
N GLU A 616 15.21 12.42 32.38
CA GLU A 616 16.51 13.06 32.16
C GLU A 616 16.69 13.62 30.73
N LEU A 617 15.97 13.09 29.74
CA LEU A 617 15.97 13.62 28.38
C LEU A 617 15.24 14.96 28.27
N TRP A 618 14.26 15.23 29.15
CA TRP A 618 13.56 16.51 29.24
C TRP A 618 14.34 17.54 30.04
N GLU A 619 15.07 17.07 31.06
CA GLU A 619 15.82 17.91 32.00
C GLU A 619 17.25 18.20 31.54
N ARG A 620 17.66 17.65 30.38
CA ARG A 620 19.01 17.77 29.79
C ARG A 620 20.11 17.19 30.70
N GLY A 621 19.79 16.11 31.41
CA GLY A 621 20.75 15.34 32.21
C GLY A 621 21.64 14.43 31.36
N ASP A 622 22.60 13.78 32.02
CA ASP A 622 23.50 12.82 31.39
C ASP A 622 22.74 11.59 30.86
N GLN A 623 23.01 11.24 29.60
CA GLN A 623 22.35 10.12 28.93
C GLN A 623 23.14 8.82 29.17
N THR A 624 22.56 7.90 29.92
CA THR A 624 23.12 6.56 30.16
C THR A 624 22.27 5.50 29.47
N THR A 625 22.68 4.22 29.54
CA THR A 625 21.89 3.07 29.05
C THR A 625 20.51 2.96 29.71
N LYS A 626 20.28 3.66 30.82
CA LYS A 626 19.02 3.67 31.60
C LYS A 626 17.86 4.38 30.90
N VAL A 627 18.12 5.18 29.86
CA VAL A 627 17.06 5.76 29.03
C VAL A 627 16.30 4.66 28.26
N ASP A 628 17.00 3.62 27.82
CA ASP A 628 16.40 2.49 27.12
C ASP A 628 15.58 1.62 28.09
N ILE A 629 16.05 1.46 29.34
CA ILE A 629 15.33 0.73 30.39
C ILE A 629 13.99 1.40 30.70
N TYR A 630 13.97 2.74 30.73
CA TYR A 630 12.73 3.49 30.89
C TYR A 630 11.77 3.28 29.71
N GLY A 631 12.28 3.39 28.47
CA GLY A 631 11.49 3.16 27.26
C GLY A 631 10.89 1.75 27.22
N LEU A 632 11.62 0.74 27.71
CA LEU A 632 11.14 -0.65 27.80
C LEU A 632 10.00 -0.75 28.81
N GLY A 633 10.13 -0.10 29.98
CA GLY A 633 9.07 -0.04 30.99
C GLY A 633 7.78 0.57 30.45
N ALA A 634 7.89 1.69 29.70
CA ALA A 634 6.74 2.32 29.06
C ALA A 634 6.11 1.43 27.98
N ALA A 635 6.92 0.74 27.17
CA ALA A 635 6.43 -0.22 26.17
C ALA A 635 5.69 -1.42 26.79
N ILE A 636 6.12 -1.90 27.97
CA ILE A 636 5.43 -2.97 28.70
C ILE A 636 4.04 -2.51 29.15
N ILE A 637 3.90 -1.31 29.72
CA ILE A 637 2.60 -0.76 30.15
C ILE A 637 1.64 -0.66 28.97
N GLU A 638 2.10 -0.18 27.81
CA GLU A 638 1.27 -0.12 26.60
C GLU A 638 0.87 -1.51 26.11
N GLY A 639 1.80 -2.46 26.13
CA GLY A 639 1.55 -3.86 25.77
C GLY A 639 0.44 -4.49 26.62
N LEU A 640 0.42 -4.17 27.92
CA LEU A 640 -0.60 -4.58 28.88
C LEU A 640 -1.95 -3.84 28.72
N GLY A 641 -2.02 -2.81 27.88
CA GLY A 641 -3.26 -2.06 27.62
C GLY A 641 -3.60 -1.01 28.65
N GLU A 642 -2.62 -0.58 29.42
CA GLU A 642 -2.82 0.42 30.46
C GLU A 642 -2.61 1.85 29.95
N PHE A 643 -2.25 2.05 28.67
CA PHE A 643 -2.21 3.38 28.06
C PHE A 643 -3.62 3.87 27.73
N PRO A 644 -3.98 5.11 28.10
CA PRO A 644 -5.24 5.69 27.69
C PRO A 644 -5.20 6.06 26.21
N ASP A 645 -6.38 6.30 25.64
CA ASP A 645 -6.55 6.81 24.29
C ASP A 645 -5.70 8.05 24.05
N LEU A 646 -5.20 8.22 22.82
CA LEU A 646 -4.27 9.28 22.48
C LEU A 646 -4.79 10.68 22.85
N ALA A 647 -6.10 10.91 22.71
CA ALA A 647 -6.77 12.16 23.07
C ALA A 647 -6.76 12.47 24.58
N LEU A 648 -6.62 11.44 25.42
CA LEU A 648 -6.62 11.53 26.87
C LEU A 648 -5.22 11.56 27.47
N ARG A 649 -4.16 11.36 26.67
CA ARG A 649 -2.77 11.35 27.16
C ARG A 649 -2.33 12.75 27.57
N PRO A 650 -1.87 12.96 28.83
CA PRO A 650 -1.29 14.22 29.27
C PRO A 650 -0.22 14.76 28.32
N THR A 651 -0.33 16.05 27.99
CA THR A 651 0.64 16.70 27.11
C THR A 651 1.95 17.02 27.82
N ALA A 652 1.89 17.28 29.13
CA ALA A 652 3.03 17.56 30.01
C ALA A 652 3.73 16.26 30.44
N TRP A 653 5.06 16.20 30.25
CA TRP A 653 5.84 14.99 30.49
C TRP A 653 5.81 14.54 31.97
N ARG A 654 5.77 15.47 32.93
CA ARG A 654 5.70 15.14 34.37
C ARG A 654 4.40 14.44 34.75
N SER A 655 3.28 14.93 34.22
CA SER A 655 1.97 14.31 34.43
C SER A 655 1.90 12.93 33.79
N TRP A 656 2.49 12.77 32.60
CA TRP A 656 2.59 11.48 31.94
C TRP A 656 3.50 10.50 32.70
N HIS A 657 4.65 10.96 33.18
CA HIS A 657 5.56 10.16 33.99
C HIS A 657 4.90 9.66 35.28
N HIS A 658 4.20 10.54 36.00
CA HIS A 658 3.45 10.16 37.21
C HIS A 658 2.33 9.16 36.92
N PHE A 659 1.66 9.31 35.76
CA PHE A 659 0.69 8.31 35.30
C PHE A 659 1.35 6.92 35.13
N LEU A 660 2.49 6.85 34.44
CA LEU A 660 3.22 5.59 34.26
C LEU A 660 3.67 4.97 35.59
N GLN A 661 4.14 5.79 36.53
CA GLN A 661 4.54 5.33 37.88
C GLN A 661 3.35 4.73 38.65
N ASN A 662 2.16 5.31 38.52
CA ASN A 662 0.95 4.77 39.12
C ASN A 662 0.55 3.41 38.53
N CYS A 663 0.66 3.25 37.20
CA CYS A 663 0.40 1.97 36.52
C CYS A 663 1.27 0.82 37.05
N VAL A 664 2.49 1.12 37.51
CA VAL A 664 3.44 0.10 38.00
C VAL A 664 3.56 0.04 39.51
N LYS A 665 2.77 0.81 40.26
CA LYS A 665 2.84 0.83 41.72
C LYS A 665 2.60 -0.57 42.29
N GLY A 666 3.58 -1.09 43.04
CA GLY A 666 3.54 -2.44 43.63
C GLY A 666 3.89 -3.58 42.66
N LYS A 667 4.20 -3.29 41.39
CA LYS A 667 4.67 -4.28 40.41
C LYS A 667 6.20 -4.38 40.45
N SER A 668 6.75 -5.56 40.14
CA SER A 668 8.20 -5.79 40.09
C SER A 668 8.94 -4.94 39.05
N ILE A 669 8.24 -4.49 38.01
CA ILE A 669 8.79 -3.60 36.97
C ILE A 669 8.88 -2.13 37.38
N ALA A 670 8.33 -1.73 38.55
CA ALA A 670 8.32 -0.34 39.00
C ALA A 670 9.68 0.37 38.97
N PRO A 671 10.81 -0.28 39.33
CA PRO A 671 12.13 0.35 39.28
C PRO A 671 12.52 0.82 37.88
N MET A 672 11.99 0.24 36.80
CA MET A 672 12.30 0.66 35.42
C MET A 672 11.82 2.09 35.11
N LEU A 673 10.84 2.61 35.86
CA LEU A 673 10.23 3.92 35.66
C LEU A 673 10.52 4.89 36.81
N ALA A 674 11.62 4.68 37.53
CA ALA A 674 12.07 5.58 38.59
C ALA A 674 12.51 6.95 38.04
N ASP A 675 12.33 8.01 38.84
CA ASP A 675 12.73 9.39 38.49
C ASP A 675 14.22 9.46 38.15
N SER A 676 15.06 8.93 39.05
CA SER A 676 16.51 8.92 38.92
C SER A 676 17.00 7.71 38.12
N PRO A 677 17.87 7.90 37.12
CA PRO A 677 18.47 6.81 36.34
C PRO A 677 19.18 5.74 37.19
N ASP A 678 19.82 6.14 38.29
CA ASP A 678 20.60 5.23 39.16
C ASP A 678 19.71 4.22 39.91
N LYS A 679 18.43 4.54 40.10
CA LYS A 679 17.45 3.65 40.71
C LYS A 679 16.87 2.64 39.73
N ARG A 680 17.08 2.83 38.42
CA ARG A 680 16.61 1.89 37.40
C ARG A 680 17.57 0.71 37.31
N PRO A 681 17.10 -0.52 37.07
CA PRO A 681 17.99 -1.69 36.91
C PRO A 681 18.78 -1.61 35.60
N THR A 682 19.88 -2.35 35.47
CA THR A 682 20.52 -2.61 34.16
C THR A 682 19.78 -3.73 33.43
N ALA A 683 19.99 -3.88 32.12
CA ALA A 683 19.43 -5.01 31.37
C ALA A 683 19.89 -6.36 31.97
N ASP A 684 21.15 -6.46 32.40
CA ASP A 684 21.69 -7.62 33.14
C ASP A 684 20.91 -7.93 34.43
N GLN A 685 20.67 -6.92 35.28
CA GLN A 685 19.88 -7.09 36.50
C GLN A 685 18.44 -7.52 36.21
N ILE A 686 17.83 -7.01 35.13
CA ILE A 686 16.50 -7.45 34.70
C ILE A 686 16.53 -8.93 34.30
N ILE A 687 17.53 -9.36 33.52
CA ILE A 687 17.70 -10.76 33.13
C ILE A 687 17.79 -11.66 34.37
N CYS A 688 18.68 -11.33 35.32
CA CYS A 688 18.84 -12.11 36.55
C CYS A 688 17.57 -12.15 37.41
N THR A 689 16.76 -11.09 37.40
CA THR A 689 15.56 -10.98 38.24
C THR A 689 14.36 -11.69 37.62
N PHE A 690 14.15 -11.53 36.31
CA PHE A 690 12.93 -11.98 35.63
C PHE A 690 13.10 -13.25 34.81
N PHE A 691 14.33 -13.58 34.41
CA PHE A 691 14.65 -14.68 33.48
C PHE A 691 15.85 -15.54 33.96
N PRO A 692 15.82 -16.13 35.18
CA PRO A 692 16.99 -16.79 35.77
C PRO A 692 17.32 -18.20 35.22
N ASP A 693 16.71 -18.66 34.11
CA ASP A 693 16.87 -20.04 33.61
C ASP A 693 18.29 -20.32 33.04
N PRO A 694 19.01 -21.37 33.49
CA PRO A 694 20.35 -21.74 33.00
C PRO A 694 20.47 -21.96 31.48
N LEU A 695 19.42 -22.44 30.80
CA LEU A 695 19.46 -22.66 29.35
C LEU A 695 19.51 -21.35 28.55
N SER A 696 18.97 -20.26 29.12
CA SER A 696 19.05 -18.91 28.53
C SER A 696 20.46 -18.31 28.62
N LEU A 697 21.26 -18.69 29.62
CA LEU A 697 22.66 -18.27 29.80
C LEU A 697 23.68 -19.15 29.06
N ALA A 698 23.33 -20.39 28.68
CA ALA A 698 24.25 -21.32 28.02
C ALA A 698 24.46 -21.02 26.53
N THR A 699 23.42 -20.59 25.81
CA THR A 699 23.51 -20.09 24.42
C THR A 699 24.28 -18.77 24.31
N TRP A 700 24.47 -18.07 25.43
CA TRP A 700 25.08 -16.74 25.52
C TRP A 700 26.61 -16.72 25.46
N THR A 701 27.29 -17.81 25.82
CA THR A 701 28.76 -17.81 25.92
C THR A 701 29.50 -17.97 24.59
N GLN A 702 28.79 -18.21 23.47
CA GLN A 702 29.45 -18.50 22.18
C GLN A 702 29.71 -17.31 21.25
N LYS A 703 29.26 -16.08 21.57
CA LYS A 703 29.59 -14.90 20.74
C LYS A 703 29.81 -13.65 21.58
N LYS A 704 30.91 -13.60 22.35
CA LYS A 704 31.47 -12.30 22.74
C LYS A 704 31.80 -11.53 21.44
N PRO A 705 31.40 -10.25 21.30
CA PRO A 705 31.79 -9.44 20.15
C PRO A 705 33.31 -9.48 20.02
N THR A 706 33.79 -9.78 18.82
CA THR A 706 35.21 -9.88 18.51
C THR A 706 35.88 -8.56 18.90
N LYS A 707 36.89 -8.59 19.76
CA LYS A 707 37.71 -7.41 20.06
C LYS A 707 38.21 -6.82 18.74
N LEU A 708 37.75 -5.62 18.40
CA LEU A 708 38.40 -4.81 17.38
C LEU A 708 39.78 -4.42 17.92
N SER A 709 40.82 -5.02 17.34
CA SER A 709 42.22 -4.67 17.62
C SER A 709 42.41 -3.16 17.38
N PRO A 710 42.99 -2.40 18.32
CA PRO A 710 43.28 -0.99 18.08
C PRO A 710 44.51 -0.89 17.18
N GLN A 711 44.32 -0.82 15.87
CA GLN A 711 45.31 -0.27 14.95
C GLN A 711 44.95 1.18 14.59
N ILE A 712 45.01 2.04 15.59
CA ILE A 712 45.32 3.46 15.37
C ILE A 712 46.42 3.79 16.37
N THR A 713 47.66 3.65 15.93
CA THR A 713 48.84 4.16 16.64
C THR A 713 48.69 5.68 16.78
N ARG A 714 48.39 6.14 17.99
CA ARG A 714 48.57 7.54 18.39
C ARG A 714 50.07 7.88 18.26
N PRO A 715 50.46 8.96 17.56
CA PRO A 715 51.82 9.46 17.67
C PRO A 715 52.04 9.99 19.09
N ALA A 716 53.02 9.44 19.78
CA ALA A 716 53.43 9.85 21.12
C ALA A 716 53.96 11.29 21.11
N LEU A 717 53.47 12.12 22.04
CA LEU A 717 54.15 13.36 22.42
C LEU A 717 55.54 13.01 22.98
N ARG A 718 56.60 13.37 22.25
CA ARG A 718 57.95 13.50 22.82
C ARG A 718 58.28 14.96 23.05
N LYS A 719 58.48 15.30 24.34
CA LYS A 719 59.22 16.47 24.78
C LYS A 719 60.65 16.39 24.23
N GLY A 720 61.11 17.43 23.54
CA GLY A 720 62.46 17.55 23.01
C GLY A 720 62.89 19.02 23.01
N THR A 721 64.03 19.26 23.64
CA THR A 721 64.64 20.52 24.03
C THR A 721 65.32 21.28 22.87
N ASN A 722 65.37 22.62 23.00
CA ASN A 722 66.31 23.60 22.44
C ASN A 722 67.33 23.15 21.36
N SER A 723 67.27 23.76 20.18
CA SER A 723 68.42 24.45 19.54
C SER A 723 68.01 25.24 18.28
N LYS A 724 68.89 26.14 17.85
CA LYS A 724 68.67 27.37 17.08
C LYS A 724 68.57 27.18 15.54
N ARG A 725 67.74 28.02 14.90
CA ARG A 725 67.86 28.80 13.62
C ARG A 725 68.85 28.35 12.50
N PRO A 726 68.56 28.56 11.19
CA PRO A 726 68.49 29.92 10.60
C PRO A 726 67.42 30.21 9.53
N ILE A 727 67.34 31.51 9.22
CA ILE A 727 66.40 32.28 8.39
C ILE A 727 66.87 32.32 6.92
N VAL A 728 65.94 32.25 5.95
CA VAL A 728 66.06 32.94 4.64
C VAL A 728 64.67 33.40 4.16
N HIS A 729 64.57 34.67 3.72
CA HIS A 729 63.39 35.36 3.18
C HIS A 729 63.14 35.07 1.69
N THR A 730 61.88 35.21 1.22
CA THR A 730 61.45 35.97 -0.01
C THR A 730 59.91 35.86 -0.20
N LYS A 731 59.16 36.96 -0.03
CA LYS A 731 58.59 37.94 -1.01
C LYS A 731 57.18 37.59 -1.55
N VAL A 732 56.26 38.52 -1.29
CA VAL A 732 54.82 38.53 -1.59
C VAL A 732 54.56 39.40 -2.84
N VAL A 733 53.60 38.99 -3.70
CA VAL A 733 53.04 39.82 -4.77
C VAL A 733 51.50 39.75 -4.74
N LYS A 734 50.84 40.92 -4.84
CA LYS A 734 49.38 41.14 -4.90
C LYS A 734 48.86 41.12 -6.35
N PRO A 735 47.57 40.83 -6.61
CA PRO A 735 46.93 41.13 -7.90
C PRO A 735 46.05 42.40 -7.87
N GLY A 736 46.00 43.09 -9.01
CA GLY A 736 45.25 44.33 -9.28
C GLY A 736 43.95 44.13 -10.09
N VAL A 737 43.31 45.26 -10.39
CA VAL A 737 41.96 45.52 -10.95
C VAL A 737 42.14 46.59 -12.08
N PRO A 738 41.19 46.99 -12.98
CA PRO A 738 40.08 46.37 -13.78
C PRO A 738 40.28 46.64 -15.31
N PRO A 739 39.24 46.61 -16.21
CA PRO A 739 38.42 47.82 -16.47
C PRO A 739 36.92 47.64 -16.86
N GLN A 740 36.16 48.75 -16.79
CA GLN A 740 34.74 48.96 -17.13
C GLN A 740 34.55 49.50 -18.58
N ASN A 741 33.43 49.22 -19.28
CA ASN A 741 32.29 50.15 -19.55
C ASN A 741 31.36 49.83 -20.76
N ARG A 742 30.04 50.05 -20.53
CA ARG A 742 28.88 50.46 -21.41
C ARG A 742 28.43 49.52 -22.56
N TYR A 743 27.14 49.21 -22.79
CA TYR A 743 25.97 50.09 -22.98
C TYR A 743 24.58 49.41 -22.77
N ARG A 744 23.62 50.21 -22.25
CA ARG A 744 22.14 50.33 -22.50
C ARG A 744 21.15 49.14 -22.49
N THR A 745 20.33 49.12 -21.43
CA THR A 745 18.84 49.11 -21.33
C THR A 745 17.94 48.51 -22.43
N ARG A 746 17.07 47.57 -22.03
CA ARG A 746 15.60 47.69 -22.21
C ARG A 746 14.82 46.85 -21.17
N SER A 747 13.82 47.50 -20.59
CA SER A 747 12.82 46.98 -19.66
C SER A 747 11.81 46.03 -20.33
N GLN A 748 11.42 44.95 -19.64
CA GLN A 748 10.03 44.47 -19.63
C GLN A 748 9.76 43.60 -18.39
N SER A 749 8.70 43.97 -17.70
CA SER A 749 8.07 43.33 -16.55
C SER A 749 7.35 42.03 -16.91
N VAL A 750 7.54 40.96 -16.14
CA VAL A 750 6.46 40.01 -15.77
C VAL A 750 6.79 39.43 -14.39
N GLY A 751 5.97 39.75 -13.38
CA GLY A 751 5.89 38.98 -12.15
C GLY A 751 4.81 37.91 -12.28
N ALA A 752 5.06 36.69 -11.80
CA ALA A 752 4.04 35.71 -11.46
C ALA A 752 4.62 34.55 -10.62
N LEU A 753 4.08 34.42 -9.40
CA LEU A 753 3.60 33.20 -8.75
C LEU A 753 4.23 31.85 -9.14
N ASN A 754 4.90 31.20 -8.19
CA ASN A 754 5.00 29.73 -8.13
C ASN A 754 4.36 29.23 -6.85
N GLN A 755 3.07 28.90 -6.95
CA GLN A 755 2.36 28.00 -6.05
C GLN A 755 2.79 26.56 -6.33
N THR A 756 2.95 25.80 -5.26
CA THR A 756 3.28 24.39 -5.19
C THR A 756 2.16 23.50 -5.77
N LEU A 757 2.49 22.67 -6.75
CA LEU A 757 1.65 21.61 -7.32
C LEU A 757 1.71 20.31 -6.48
N PRO A 758 0.59 19.62 -6.18
CA PRO A 758 0.61 18.31 -5.52
C PRO A 758 0.97 17.17 -6.47
N ASN A 759 1.71 16.19 -5.94
CA ASN A 759 2.32 15.06 -6.64
C ASN A 759 1.28 14.04 -7.20
N LYS A 760 1.07 14.04 -8.52
CA LYS A 760 0.13 13.19 -9.29
C LYS A 760 0.36 11.65 -9.20
N ARG A 761 1.47 11.16 -8.61
CA ARG A 761 1.81 9.72 -8.57
C ARG A 761 1.30 8.96 -7.35
N LYS A 762 1.01 9.62 -6.22
CA LYS A 762 0.46 8.97 -5.02
C LYS A 762 -1.04 8.64 -5.15
N ARG A 763 -1.82 9.56 -5.74
CA ARG A 763 -3.28 9.39 -5.99
C ARG A 763 -3.60 8.15 -6.83
N LYS A 764 -2.82 7.87 -7.89
CA LYS A 764 -3.07 6.76 -8.84
C LYS A 764 -2.93 5.34 -8.27
N THR A 765 -2.16 5.14 -7.20
CA THR A 765 -1.94 3.81 -6.60
C THR A 765 -3.00 3.51 -5.53
N GLU A 766 -3.38 4.52 -4.73
CA GLU A 766 -4.47 4.43 -3.76
C GLU A 766 -5.84 4.27 -4.46
N GLU A 767 -6.06 4.94 -5.60
CA GLU A 767 -7.24 4.75 -6.48
C GLU A 767 -7.39 3.33 -7.03
N ARG A 768 -6.27 2.65 -7.35
CA ARG A 768 -6.29 1.30 -7.96
C ARG A 768 -6.67 0.21 -6.97
N LEU A 769 -6.27 0.35 -5.71
CA LEU A 769 -6.60 -0.58 -4.62
C LEU A 769 -8.07 -0.45 -4.18
N THR A 770 -8.61 0.77 -4.11
CA THR A 770 -10.02 1.02 -3.76
C THR A 770 -10.99 0.56 -4.86
N LYS A 771 -10.62 0.70 -6.16
CA LYS A 771 -11.43 0.21 -7.29
C LYS A 771 -11.51 -1.34 -7.36
N MET A 772 -10.56 -2.05 -6.77
CA MET A 772 -10.48 -3.53 -6.80
C MET A 772 -11.27 -4.20 -5.66
N GLU A 773 -11.24 -3.62 -4.45
CA GLU A 773 -12.04 -4.05 -3.29
C GLU A 773 -13.55 -3.85 -3.54
N MET A 774 -13.90 -2.81 -4.29
CA MET A 774 -15.29 -2.50 -4.70
C MET A 774 -15.90 -3.54 -5.63
N ARG A 775 -15.15 -3.99 -6.64
CA ARG A 775 -15.63 -4.95 -7.65
C ARG A 775 -15.91 -6.33 -7.06
N ARG A 776 -15.13 -6.77 -6.05
CA ARG A 776 -15.41 -8.03 -5.33
C ARG A 776 -16.73 -8.02 -4.57
N ARG A 777 -17.07 -6.89 -3.96
CA ARG A 777 -18.24 -6.74 -3.09
C ARG A 777 -19.55 -6.63 -3.86
N ILE A 778 -19.51 -6.04 -5.06
CA ILE A 778 -20.67 -5.92 -5.96
C ILE A 778 -20.95 -7.25 -6.68
N VAL A 779 -19.93 -7.94 -7.22
CA VAL A 779 -20.09 -9.23 -7.92
C VAL A 779 -20.53 -10.36 -6.95
N ALA A 780 -20.04 -10.36 -5.70
CA ALA A 780 -20.50 -11.30 -4.69
C ALA A 780 -21.99 -11.10 -4.32
N ALA A 781 -22.49 -9.87 -4.40
CA ALA A 781 -23.88 -9.55 -4.11
C ALA A 781 -24.82 -9.82 -5.30
N GLU A 782 -24.39 -9.61 -6.54
CA GLU A 782 -25.15 -10.00 -7.74
C GLU A 782 -25.34 -11.52 -7.85
N ARG A 783 -24.34 -12.33 -7.43
CA ARG A 783 -24.47 -13.80 -7.32
C ARG A 783 -25.52 -14.25 -6.29
N ILE A 784 -25.74 -13.49 -5.23
CA ILE A 784 -26.74 -13.80 -4.18
C ILE A 784 -28.15 -13.40 -4.64
N LEU A 785 -28.27 -12.39 -5.50
CA LEU A 785 -29.55 -11.89 -6.01
C LEU A 785 -30.06 -12.63 -7.26
N GLY A 786 -29.18 -13.37 -7.95
CA GLY A 786 -29.50 -14.17 -9.15
C GLY A 786 -30.05 -15.58 -8.89
N THR A 787 -30.16 -16.03 -7.64
CA THR A 787 -30.69 -17.36 -7.28
C THR A 787 -32.20 -17.38 -6.96
N GLY A 788 -32.92 -16.27 -7.20
CA GLY A 788 -34.32 -16.09 -6.80
C GLY A 788 -35.39 -16.25 -7.88
N GLU A 789 -35.05 -16.61 -9.13
CA GLU A 789 -36.02 -16.75 -10.23
C GLU A 789 -35.87 -18.10 -10.94
N ALA A 790 -36.31 -19.17 -10.29
CA ALA A 790 -36.72 -20.41 -10.98
C ALA A 790 -37.49 -21.35 -10.03
N GLU A 791 -38.60 -20.90 -9.44
CA GLU A 791 -39.56 -21.86 -8.86
C GLU A 791 -40.96 -21.23 -8.76
N ALA A 792 -41.62 -21.13 -9.91
CA ALA A 792 -43.07 -21.00 -9.99
C ALA A 792 -43.58 -21.76 -11.22
N GLY A 793 -44.23 -22.90 -10.97
CA GLY A 793 -45.20 -23.49 -11.90
C GLY A 793 -44.82 -24.84 -12.51
N ALA A 794 -45.06 -25.93 -11.78
CA ALA A 794 -45.69 -27.14 -12.32
C ALA A 794 -46.10 -28.07 -11.16
N GLY A 795 -47.34 -27.91 -10.70
CA GLY A 795 -47.97 -28.94 -9.90
C GLY A 795 -48.51 -30.04 -10.81
N THR A 796 -48.14 -31.29 -10.55
CA THR A 796 -49.01 -32.46 -10.78
C THR A 796 -48.50 -33.66 -9.98
N SER A 797 -49.29 -34.02 -8.97
CA SER A 797 -49.72 -35.38 -8.58
C SER A 797 -48.72 -36.53 -8.37
N ASN A 798 -48.87 -37.10 -7.17
CA ASN A 798 -48.89 -38.53 -6.83
C ASN A 798 -47.56 -39.30 -6.73
N GLY A 799 -47.40 -39.95 -5.57
CA GLY A 799 -46.86 -41.31 -5.53
C GLY A 799 -45.87 -41.59 -4.41
N TYR A 800 -46.40 -42.05 -3.28
CA TYR A 800 -45.70 -42.86 -2.28
C TYR A 800 -44.80 -43.94 -2.93
N HIS A 801 -43.56 -44.09 -2.49
CA HIS A 801 -43.12 -45.26 -1.70
C HIS A 801 -41.62 -45.24 -1.36
N ASP A 802 -41.38 -45.60 -0.09
CA ASP A 802 -40.11 -46.00 0.51
C ASP A 802 -39.31 -47.03 -0.30
N ALA A 803 -37.98 -46.93 -0.24
CA ALA A 803 -37.14 -47.84 0.56
C ALA A 803 -35.73 -48.08 -0.03
N LYS A 804 -34.74 -47.79 0.83
CA LYS A 804 -33.55 -48.62 1.15
C LYS A 804 -32.50 -48.95 0.05
N CYS A 805 -31.33 -48.33 0.24
CA CYS A 805 -29.99 -48.95 0.12
C CYS A 805 -29.92 -50.34 0.81
N PRO A 806 -29.03 -51.28 0.37
CA PRO A 806 -27.57 -51.08 0.49
C PRO A 806 -26.65 -51.76 -0.55
N ASN A 807 -25.41 -51.24 -0.55
CA ASN A 807 -24.10 -51.86 -0.83
C ASN A 807 -24.05 -53.33 -1.28
N ALA A 808 -23.24 -53.61 -2.31
CA ALA A 808 -22.01 -54.39 -2.16
C ALA A 808 -21.22 -54.48 -3.47
N GLU A 809 -19.92 -54.68 -3.27
CA GLU A 809 -18.81 -54.88 -4.19
C GLU A 809 -19.01 -56.04 -5.17
N GLY A 810 -18.28 -56.04 -6.29
CA GLY A 810 -18.20 -57.21 -7.16
C GLY A 810 -17.52 -56.95 -8.49
N SER A 811 -16.22 -57.20 -8.52
CA SER A 811 -15.32 -57.11 -9.65
C SER A 811 -15.60 -58.13 -10.79
N CYS A 812 -15.21 -57.70 -11.98
CA CYS A 812 -14.50 -58.48 -13.01
C CYS A 812 -15.26 -59.35 -14.03
N THR A 813 -14.72 -59.22 -15.25
CA THR A 813 -14.84 -60.02 -16.49
C THR A 813 -16.23 -60.05 -17.14
N GLY A 814 -16.40 -59.83 -18.43
CA GLY A 814 -15.50 -59.78 -19.57
C GLY A 814 -16.30 -60.23 -20.79
N THR A 815 -15.95 -59.69 -21.96
CA THR A 815 -16.40 -60.05 -23.32
C THR A 815 -17.74 -59.51 -23.81
N GLY A 816 -17.71 -58.88 -25.01
CA GLY A 816 -18.85 -58.86 -25.93
C GLY A 816 -19.13 -57.55 -26.68
N HIS A 817 -18.27 -57.25 -27.66
CA HIS A 817 -18.48 -56.34 -28.82
C HIS A 817 -18.42 -54.81 -28.64
#